data_AF-A0AAE0TDU6-F1
#
_entry.id   AF-A0AAE0TDU6-F1
#
_cell.length_a   1.000
_cell.length_b   1.000
_cell.length_c   1.000
_cell.angle_alpha   90.00
_cell.angle_beta   90.00
_cell.angle_gamma   90.00
#
_symmetry.space_group_name_H-M   'P 1'
#
loop_
_entity.id
_entity.type
_entity.pdbx_description
1 polymer ?
#
loop_
_entity_poly.entity_id
_entity_poly.type
_entity_poly.pdbx_seq_one_letter_code
_entity_poly.pdbx_strand_id
1 'polypeptide(L)'
;MGSGSSKAGVPNDVRRMIPREPPSEAFRIKPVLPGYPPPEPPASRKDEIYDPSENQDIYVHALNVPKDVEKSYDELLAQLTNGLRTDMMKLRSIFCWLGTQNIEDENLWDVSESDGEKTPRGYKKLIKQRNGSYAGFFTLLCRAAGIPCAFIHGISKGLGYEVGDQDIKSLGDKWVAVYIDDWRLIHPLRAFKCVIGYKSGSWTLIESDGKRKRNKEKASKGQMIRAFNEYYFLCDPIEFSMTCLPTDLIWQLNYPVNTMSYNRFVNIPFVQEKYFYYGFQICGQMKSMLIARKGVTSVILRIPDHKEVQLSYEFFYNHLFDRPDSEDVYALKRYVLMSYDEYSQRWTLEIRVPLPGRYRIAIYGGPSNLSALPWLCDVGVMSNELIKRDPYPKNPWIGFGPVDITRKIGMMDPSHKSGMQFILPRQDIHMTFRLEKKLEVKTELIHMNMTSNELKDSHSAIINNQSEVHTLHVWVKVPKEGEYALQIFARLKDSKNKFENVCNYYLTTDPPREAGVEMEYKPFDTPLEKKAREALTTAQKYDDLKQAVDKYEQSGLYERKGEYGKAKRKLEYLELAQDLKDAINRRNVDLLEKAIQQADSSPFQQKLMNLIRQAKEMLESTRLLNKFAHDVLEMKQATLAELLSYKNPLPIINDVLVATLCLLGESLPELKSSWENVRWIMKMQGKNSVMRRIRNFDIISVTTEMCNDANDILSQLDEETVLTASAAVGTFYRWACSIVKEKKRSMEANIRDRK
;
A
#
# COMPACT_ATOMS: atom_id res chain seq x y z
N MET A 1 -1.03 26.94 15.20
CA MET A 1 -2.48 26.77 14.98
C MET A 1 -2.66 26.07 13.64
N GLY A 2 -3.42 24.98 13.61
CA GLY A 2 -3.37 23.98 12.54
C GLY A 2 -3.78 24.50 11.16
N SER A 3 -2.89 24.32 10.18
CA SER A 3 -3.25 24.43 8.76
C SER A 3 -3.96 23.13 8.36
N GLY A 4 -5.28 23.16 8.39
CA GLY A 4 -6.11 22.12 7.82
C GLY A 4 -5.77 21.92 6.34
N SER A 5 -5.39 20.70 5.98
CA SER A 5 -5.33 20.24 4.59
C SER A 5 -6.74 20.30 4.00
N SER A 6 -7.09 21.42 3.37
CA SER A 6 -8.37 21.56 2.67
C SER A 6 -8.37 20.65 1.44
N LYS A 7 -9.50 19.96 1.26
CA LYS A 7 -9.73 18.88 0.30
C LYS A 7 -9.54 19.36 -1.15
N ALA A 8 -8.35 19.16 -1.71
CA ALA A 8 -8.10 19.23 -3.16
C ALA A 8 -8.55 17.92 -3.84
N GLY A 9 -9.84 17.58 -3.67
CA GLY A 9 -10.45 16.43 -4.33
C GLY A 9 -11.23 16.87 -5.57
N VAL A 10 -11.26 16.00 -6.58
CA VAL A 10 -12.22 16.07 -7.70
C VAL A 10 -13.62 16.38 -7.12
N PRO A 11 -14.39 17.33 -7.69
CA PRO A 11 -15.74 17.63 -7.21
C PRO A 11 -16.53 16.33 -6.98
N ASN A 12 -17.11 16.16 -5.79
CA ASN A 12 -17.82 14.95 -5.39
C ASN A 12 -18.89 14.52 -6.40
N ASP A 13 -19.47 15.47 -7.13
CA ASP A 13 -20.49 15.24 -8.14
C ASP A 13 -19.97 14.47 -9.37
N VAL A 14 -18.69 14.66 -9.75
CA VAL A 14 -18.06 13.91 -10.86
C VAL A 14 -17.67 12.50 -10.42
N ARG A 15 -17.23 12.33 -9.15
CA ARG A 15 -16.93 11.00 -8.58
C ARG A 15 -18.18 10.11 -8.45
N ARG A 16 -19.35 10.70 -8.20
CA ARG A 16 -20.64 9.99 -8.11
C ARG A 16 -21.19 9.49 -9.45
N MET A 17 -20.68 9.99 -10.58
CA MET A 17 -21.15 9.64 -11.93
C MET A 17 -20.39 8.46 -12.57
N ILE A 18 -19.46 7.84 -11.86
CA ILE A 18 -18.56 6.83 -12.41
C ILE A 18 -19.27 5.47 -12.49
N PRO A 19 -19.18 4.75 -13.63
CA PRO A 19 -19.55 3.33 -13.70
C PRO A 19 -18.63 2.52 -12.78
N ARG A 20 -19.19 2.03 -11.68
CA ARG A 20 -18.54 1.16 -10.70
C ARG A 20 -19.57 0.15 -10.23
N GLU A 21 -19.09 -0.94 -9.65
CA GLU A 21 -19.98 -1.83 -8.91
C GLU A 21 -20.74 -1.04 -7.83
N PRO A 22 -22.01 -1.37 -7.57
CA PRO A 22 -22.77 -0.69 -6.53
C PRO A 22 -22.10 -0.87 -5.17
N PRO A 23 -22.23 0.08 -4.23
CA PRO A 23 -21.58 -0.02 -2.92
C PRO A 23 -22.04 -1.26 -2.15
N SER A 24 -23.32 -1.61 -2.25
CA SER A 24 -23.95 -2.77 -1.62
C SER A 24 -24.78 -3.57 -2.63
N GLU A 25 -24.91 -4.87 -2.40
CA GLU A 25 -25.90 -5.72 -3.06
C GLU A 25 -27.28 -5.55 -2.38
N ALA A 26 -28.36 -5.68 -3.13
CA ALA A 26 -29.72 -5.68 -2.56
C ALA A 26 -30.00 -6.89 -1.65
N PHE A 27 -29.19 -7.93 -1.73
CA PHE A 27 -29.30 -9.16 -0.96
C PHE A 27 -27.92 -9.69 -0.59
N ARG A 28 -27.84 -10.52 0.45
CA ARG A 28 -26.55 -11.00 0.98
C ARG A 28 -26.00 -12.17 0.17
N ILE A 29 -24.96 -11.92 -0.61
CA ILE A 29 -24.12 -12.98 -1.21
C ILE A 29 -23.06 -13.39 -0.18
N LYS A 30 -23.07 -14.65 0.27
CA LYS A 30 -22.02 -15.18 1.14
C LYS A 30 -20.66 -15.07 0.43
N PRO A 31 -19.59 -14.58 1.09
CA PRO A 31 -18.26 -14.53 0.48
C PRO A 31 -17.80 -15.89 -0.02
N VAL A 32 -17.87 -16.92 0.82
CA VAL A 32 -17.45 -18.31 0.50
C VAL A 32 -18.52 -19.27 1.02
N LEU A 33 -18.72 -20.41 0.35
CA LEU A 33 -19.59 -21.48 0.85
C LEU A 33 -18.79 -22.55 1.61
N PRO A 34 -19.38 -23.23 2.61
CA PRO A 34 -18.74 -24.34 3.30
C PRO A 34 -18.33 -25.45 2.33
N GLY A 35 -17.17 -26.07 2.57
CA GLY A 35 -16.64 -27.17 1.76
C GLY A 35 -15.80 -26.75 0.56
N TYR A 36 -15.65 -25.45 0.29
CA TYR A 36 -14.72 -24.99 -0.73
C TYR A 36 -13.25 -25.12 -0.27
N PRO A 37 -12.31 -25.34 -1.21
CA PRO A 37 -10.88 -25.40 -0.87
C PRO A 37 -10.39 -24.17 -0.11
N PRO A 38 -9.35 -24.28 0.73
CA PRO A 38 -8.76 -23.11 1.38
C PRO A 38 -8.11 -22.18 0.35
N PRO A 39 -8.06 -20.86 0.58
CA PRO A 39 -7.43 -19.91 -0.33
C PRO A 39 -5.90 -20.12 -0.34
N GLU A 40 -5.36 -20.41 -1.51
CA GLU A 40 -3.93 -20.65 -1.74
C GLU A 40 -3.47 -19.97 -3.04
N PRO A 41 -2.21 -19.53 -3.13
CA PRO A 41 -1.65 -19.03 -4.39
C PRO A 41 -1.74 -20.07 -5.52
N PRO A 42 -2.09 -19.66 -6.75
CA PRO A 42 -2.07 -20.58 -7.89
C PRO A 42 -0.65 -21.08 -8.16
N ALA A 43 -0.55 -22.32 -8.64
CA ALA A 43 0.73 -22.97 -8.87
C ALA A 43 1.38 -22.59 -10.22
N SER A 44 0.56 -22.16 -11.18
CA SER A 44 0.97 -21.82 -12.55
C SER A 44 0.52 -20.41 -12.93
N ARG A 45 1.08 -19.85 -14.00
CA ARG A 45 0.59 -18.60 -14.60
C ARG A 45 -0.65 -18.83 -15.46
N LYS A 46 -1.42 -17.76 -15.68
CA LYS A 46 -2.58 -17.80 -16.59
C LYS A 46 -2.23 -18.37 -17.96
N ASP A 47 -1.16 -17.88 -18.58
CA ASP A 47 -0.78 -18.24 -19.94
C ASP A 47 -0.31 -19.71 -20.07
N GLU A 48 -0.09 -20.41 -18.96
CA GLU A 48 0.25 -21.84 -18.94
C GLU A 48 -1.00 -22.74 -18.96
N ILE A 49 -2.17 -22.21 -18.60
CA ILE A 49 -3.41 -23.00 -18.44
C ILE A 49 -4.55 -22.53 -19.35
N TYR A 50 -4.40 -21.38 -20.00
CA TYR A 50 -5.47 -20.77 -20.79
C TYR A 50 -4.92 -20.04 -22.01
N ASP A 51 -5.32 -20.51 -23.20
CA ASP A 51 -5.19 -19.78 -24.46
C ASP A 51 -6.59 -19.30 -24.92
N PRO A 52 -6.81 -17.98 -25.05
CA PRO A 52 -8.07 -17.45 -25.59
C PRO A 52 -8.41 -17.98 -26.99
N SER A 53 -7.42 -18.28 -27.83
CA SER A 53 -7.61 -18.69 -29.22
C SER A 53 -8.26 -20.07 -29.36
N GLU A 54 -8.03 -20.95 -28.38
CA GLU A 54 -8.59 -22.31 -28.34
C GLU A 54 -10.08 -22.36 -27.92
N ASN A 55 -10.63 -21.23 -27.47
CA ASN A 55 -11.97 -21.16 -26.87
C ASN A 55 -12.98 -20.35 -27.70
N GLN A 56 -12.68 -20.09 -28.98
CA GLN A 56 -13.54 -19.31 -29.86
C GLN A 56 -14.91 -19.97 -30.06
N ASP A 57 -14.96 -21.30 -30.18
CA ASP A 57 -16.22 -22.04 -30.31
C ASP A 57 -17.11 -21.90 -29.07
N ILE A 58 -16.51 -21.85 -27.87
CA ILE A 58 -17.23 -21.62 -26.62
C ILE A 58 -17.83 -20.21 -26.59
N TYR A 59 -17.10 -19.20 -27.07
CA TYR A 59 -17.61 -17.84 -27.19
C TYR A 59 -18.81 -17.79 -28.15
N VAL A 60 -18.69 -18.42 -29.32
CA VAL A 60 -19.77 -18.50 -30.33
C VAL A 60 -20.99 -19.24 -29.77
N HIS A 61 -20.78 -20.34 -29.04
CA HIS A 61 -21.85 -21.07 -28.36
C HIS A 61 -22.59 -20.17 -27.35
N ALA A 62 -21.84 -19.52 -26.45
CA ALA A 62 -22.38 -18.62 -25.45
C ALA A 62 -23.15 -17.43 -26.04
N LEU A 63 -22.72 -16.91 -27.20
CA LEU A 63 -23.40 -15.84 -27.93
C LEU A 63 -24.78 -16.28 -28.48
N ASN A 64 -24.92 -17.55 -28.84
CA ASN A 64 -26.12 -18.11 -29.48
C ASN A 64 -27.12 -18.72 -28.50
N VAL A 65 -26.86 -18.67 -27.19
CA VAL A 65 -27.81 -19.18 -26.18
C VAL A 65 -29.13 -18.40 -26.25
N PRO A 66 -30.28 -19.10 -26.39
CA PRO A 66 -31.59 -18.45 -26.47
C PRO A 66 -31.93 -17.63 -25.21
N LYS A 67 -32.67 -16.53 -25.37
CA LYS A 67 -33.05 -15.68 -24.23
C LYS A 67 -34.12 -16.28 -23.32
N ASP A 68 -34.93 -17.20 -23.85
CA ASP A 68 -36.05 -17.79 -23.11
C ASP A 68 -35.60 -18.72 -21.98
N VAL A 69 -34.36 -19.20 -22.00
CA VAL A 69 -33.79 -20.03 -20.91
C VAL A 69 -33.30 -19.21 -19.71
N GLU A 70 -33.28 -17.87 -19.80
CA GLU A 70 -32.86 -16.98 -18.71
C GLU A 70 -33.88 -16.86 -17.56
N LYS A 71 -35.00 -17.58 -17.65
CA LYS A 71 -36.04 -17.69 -16.63
C LYS A 71 -35.63 -18.56 -15.44
N SER A 72 -34.61 -19.40 -15.59
CA SER A 72 -34.02 -20.20 -14.49
C SER A 72 -32.52 -20.36 -14.68
N TYR A 73 -31.76 -20.44 -13.58
CA TYR A 73 -30.34 -20.78 -13.65
C TYR A 73 -30.11 -22.18 -14.22
N ASP A 74 -30.97 -23.15 -13.90
CA ASP A 74 -30.81 -24.54 -14.35
C ASP A 74 -30.93 -24.66 -15.87
N GLU A 75 -31.93 -24.00 -16.47
CA GLU A 75 -32.12 -24.02 -17.93
C GLU A 75 -31.00 -23.28 -18.66
N LEU A 76 -30.61 -22.10 -18.15
CA LEU A 76 -29.51 -21.33 -18.71
C LEU A 76 -28.20 -22.12 -18.67
N LEU A 77 -27.87 -22.74 -17.54
CA LEU A 77 -26.64 -23.51 -17.39
C LEU A 77 -26.66 -24.81 -18.18
N ALA A 78 -27.80 -25.49 -18.30
CA ALA A 78 -27.95 -26.66 -19.16
C ALA A 78 -27.60 -26.33 -20.61
N GLN A 79 -28.00 -25.15 -21.11
CA GLN A 79 -27.62 -24.69 -22.44
C GLN A 79 -26.16 -24.25 -22.51
N LEU A 80 -25.70 -23.43 -21.56
CA LEU A 80 -24.32 -22.90 -21.57
C LEU A 80 -23.25 -23.99 -21.46
N THR A 81 -23.54 -25.05 -20.72
CA THR A 81 -22.58 -26.11 -20.44
C THR A 81 -22.78 -27.36 -21.30
N ASN A 82 -23.74 -27.33 -22.23
CA ASN A 82 -24.02 -28.46 -23.10
C ASN A 82 -22.76 -28.89 -23.89
N GLY A 83 -22.38 -30.16 -23.78
CA GLY A 83 -21.20 -30.72 -24.43
C GLY A 83 -19.85 -30.31 -23.83
N LEU A 84 -19.81 -29.43 -22.81
CA LEU A 84 -18.57 -28.99 -22.16
C LEU A 84 -18.17 -29.96 -21.05
N ARG A 85 -16.93 -30.47 -21.13
CA ARG A 85 -16.48 -31.58 -20.27
C ARG A 85 -15.74 -31.12 -19.02
N THR A 86 -15.02 -30.01 -19.09
CA THR A 86 -14.18 -29.52 -17.98
C THR A 86 -14.78 -28.27 -17.33
N ASP A 87 -14.46 -28.04 -16.07
CA ASP A 87 -14.94 -26.85 -15.35
C ASP A 87 -14.34 -25.56 -15.93
N MET A 88 -13.13 -25.60 -16.49
CA MET A 88 -12.55 -24.51 -17.29
C MET A 88 -13.44 -24.12 -18.48
N MET A 89 -13.91 -25.10 -19.27
CA MET A 89 -14.79 -24.84 -20.41
C MET A 89 -16.13 -24.26 -19.96
N LYS A 90 -16.73 -24.81 -18.89
CA LYS A 90 -17.99 -24.29 -18.31
C LYS A 90 -17.83 -22.86 -17.81
N LEU A 91 -16.77 -22.60 -17.04
CA LEU A 91 -16.42 -21.28 -16.53
C LEU A 91 -16.26 -20.27 -17.66
N ARG A 92 -15.54 -20.65 -18.72
CA ARG A 92 -15.35 -19.83 -19.91
C ARG A 92 -16.68 -19.53 -20.60
N SER A 93 -17.54 -20.52 -20.78
CA SER A 93 -18.88 -20.34 -21.37
C SER A 93 -19.73 -19.35 -20.58
N ILE A 94 -19.77 -19.49 -19.25
CA ILE A 94 -20.47 -18.58 -18.34
C ILE A 94 -19.92 -17.15 -18.45
N PHE A 95 -18.59 -17.00 -18.46
CA PHE A 95 -17.92 -15.72 -18.60
C PHE A 95 -18.23 -15.06 -19.95
N CYS A 96 -18.13 -15.81 -21.06
CA CYS A 96 -18.50 -15.34 -22.39
C CYS A 96 -19.95 -14.88 -22.44
N TRP A 97 -20.87 -15.70 -21.96
CA TRP A 97 -22.30 -15.38 -21.97
C TRP A 97 -22.58 -14.11 -21.19
N LEU A 98 -22.01 -13.95 -19.99
CA LEU A 98 -22.18 -12.72 -19.21
C LEU A 98 -21.64 -11.49 -19.97
N GLY A 99 -20.50 -11.63 -20.65
CA GLY A 99 -19.90 -10.57 -21.44
C GLY A 99 -20.65 -10.21 -22.73
N THR A 100 -21.47 -11.10 -23.27
CA THR A 100 -22.33 -10.79 -24.43
C THR A 100 -23.63 -10.09 -24.05
N GLN A 101 -24.01 -10.10 -22.76
CA GLN A 101 -25.26 -9.49 -22.31
C GLN A 101 -25.25 -7.97 -22.46
N ASN A 102 -26.29 -7.44 -23.12
CA ASN A 102 -26.49 -5.99 -23.24
C ASN A 102 -27.51 -5.46 -22.21
N ILE A 103 -27.18 -5.57 -20.93
CA ILE A 103 -28.07 -5.26 -19.79
C ILE A 103 -28.60 -3.81 -19.83
N GLU A 104 -27.79 -2.86 -20.30
CA GLU A 104 -28.15 -1.44 -20.35
C GLU A 104 -29.23 -1.13 -21.38
N ASP A 105 -29.16 -1.75 -22.55
CA ASP A 105 -30.13 -1.53 -23.63
C ASP A 105 -31.31 -2.52 -23.58
N GLU A 106 -31.18 -3.64 -22.86
CA GLU A 106 -32.22 -4.65 -22.75
C GLU A 106 -33.46 -4.14 -22.00
N ASN A 107 -34.66 -4.38 -22.53
CA ASN A 107 -35.88 -4.11 -21.79
C ASN A 107 -36.08 -5.17 -20.71
N LEU A 108 -35.89 -4.75 -19.46
CA LEU A 108 -36.01 -5.58 -18.25
C LEU A 108 -37.11 -5.06 -17.32
N TRP A 109 -37.88 -4.05 -17.73
CA TRP A 109 -38.90 -3.44 -16.88
C TRP A 109 -40.16 -4.29 -16.73
N ASP A 110 -40.34 -5.26 -17.65
CA ASP A 110 -41.37 -6.29 -17.60
C ASP A 110 -41.02 -7.47 -16.68
N VAL A 111 -39.77 -7.56 -16.18
CA VAL A 111 -39.36 -8.57 -15.19
C VAL A 111 -40.01 -8.27 -13.83
N SER A 112 -40.59 -9.29 -13.20
CA SER A 112 -41.22 -9.14 -11.89
C SER A 112 -40.19 -8.84 -10.79
N GLU A 113 -40.51 -7.97 -9.84
CA GLU A 113 -39.65 -7.73 -8.67
C GLU A 113 -39.41 -9.00 -7.84
N SER A 114 -40.36 -9.95 -7.87
CA SER A 114 -40.25 -11.23 -7.16
C SER A 114 -39.19 -12.17 -7.71
N ASP A 115 -38.76 -11.95 -8.96
CA ASP A 115 -37.72 -12.74 -9.61
C ASP A 115 -36.36 -12.44 -8.98
N GLY A 116 -36.09 -11.16 -8.70
CA GLY A 116 -34.93 -10.70 -7.95
C GLY A 116 -33.63 -11.42 -8.32
N GLU A 117 -32.93 -11.97 -7.34
CA GLU A 117 -31.70 -12.75 -7.50
C GLU A 117 -31.93 -14.20 -7.97
N LYS A 118 -33.18 -14.68 -7.96
CA LYS A 118 -33.55 -16.09 -8.16
C LYS A 118 -33.52 -16.52 -9.62
N THR A 119 -33.58 -15.57 -10.56
CA THR A 119 -33.47 -15.84 -11.99
C THR A 119 -32.37 -15.00 -12.64
N PRO A 120 -31.72 -15.49 -13.70
CA PRO A 120 -30.75 -14.70 -14.47
C PRO A 120 -31.32 -13.36 -14.96
N ARG A 121 -32.56 -13.37 -15.48
CA ARG A 121 -33.22 -12.14 -15.98
C ARG A 121 -33.55 -11.14 -14.86
N GLY A 122 -33.98 -11.63 -13.70
CA GLY A 122 -34.14 -10.84 -12.47
C GLY A 122 -32.84 -10.19 -12.03
N TYR A 123 -31.73 -10.93 -12.03
CA TYR A 123 -30.43 -10.38 -11.65
C TYR A 123 -29.95 -9.29 -12.62
N LYS A 124 -30.14 -9.49 -13.93
CA LYS A 124 -29.85 -8.43 -14.93
C LYS A 124 -30.59 -7.13 -14.59
N LYS A 125 -31.85 -7.21 -14.16
CA LYS A 125 -32.61 -6.03 -13.71
C LYS A 125 -31.97 -5.37 -12.49
N LEU A 126 -31.49 -6.15 -11.52
CA LEU A 126 -30.75 -5.61 -10.36
C LEU A 126 -29.46 -4.87 -10.78
N ILE A 127 -28.69 -5.41 -11.74
CA ILE A 127 -27.51 -4.71 -12.29
C ILE A 127 -27.93 -3.38 -12.94
N LYS A 128 -28.98 -3.39 -13.76
CA LYS A 128 -29.51 -2.20 -14.43
C LYS A 128 -29.95 -1.11 -13.42
N GLN A 129 -30.52 -1.52 -12.29
CA GLN A 129 -30.94 -0.64 -11.20
C GLN A 129 -29.81 -0.25 -10.24
N ARG A 130 -28.57 -0.73 -10.45
CA ARG A 130 -27.44 -0.58 -9.52
C ARG A 130 -27.71 -1.16 -8.12
N ASN A 131 -28.48 -2.23 -8.07
CA ASN A 131 -28.79 -3.03 -6.88
C ASN A 131 -28.10 -4.40 -6.88
N GLY A 132 -27.41 -4.74 -7.98
CA GLY A 132 -26.59 -5.95 -8.12
C GLY A 132 -25.29 -5.66 -8.85
N SER A 133 -24.23 -6.42 -8.54
CA SER A 133 -22.93 -6.33 -9.24
C SER A 133 -22.74 -7.40 -10.33
N TYR A 134 -21.85 -7.13 -11.28
CA TYR A 134 -21.41 -8.18 -12.23
C TYR A 134 -20.66 -9.29 -11.50
N ALA A 135 -19.82 -8.94 -10.53
CA ALA A 135 -19.13 -9.91 -9.67
C ALA A 135 -20.11 -10.81 -8.90
N GLY A 136 -21.20 -10.24 -8.37
CA GLY A 136 -22.25 -11.00 -7.68
C GLY A 136 -23.01 -11.93 -8.63
N PHE A 137 -23.36 -11.44 -9.83
CA PHE A 137 -24.05 -12.27 -10.81
C PHE A 137 -23.18 -13.46 -11.26
N PHE A 138 -21.92 -13.17 -11.56
CA PHE A 138 -20.94 -14.19 -11.93
C PHE A 138 -20.74 -15.23 -10.82
N THR A 139 -20.75 -14.79 -9.56
CA THR A 139 -20.70 -15.68 -8.38
C THR A 139 -21.89 -16.64 -8.36
N LEU A 140 -23.12 -16.15 -8.59
CA LEU A 140 -24.31 -17.00 -8.59
C LEU A 140 -24.30 -17.99 -9.76
N LEU A 141 -23.88 -17.55 -10.94
CA LEU A 141 -23.74 -18.43 -12.11
C LEU A 141 -22.72 -19.55 -11.86
N CYS A 142 -21.55 -19.22 -11.30
CA CYS A 142 -20.53 -20.21 -10.95
C CYS A 142 -21.05 -21.23 -9.94
N ARG A 143 -21.74 -20.76 -8.88
CA ARG A 143 -22.32 -21.64 -7.84
C ARG A 143 -23.37 -22.57 -8.39
N ALA A 144 -24.26 -22.06 -9.23
CA ALA A 144 -25.29 -22.87 -9.87
C ALA A 144 -24.67 -23.89 -10.85
N ALA A 145 -23.50 -23.60 -11.43
CA ALA A 145 -22.75 -24.54 -12.26
C ALA A 145 -21.90 -25.55 -11.46
N GLY A 146 -21.93 -25.49 -10.12
CA GLY A 146 -21.12 -26.34 -9.26
C GLY A 146 -19.63 -25.96 -9.18
N ILE A 147 -19.26 -24.77 -9.66
CA ILE A 147 -17.87 -24.28 -9.64
C ILE A 147 -17.60 -23.57 -8.31
N PRO A 148 -16.65 -24.03 -7.47
CA PRO A 148 -16.32 -23.35 -6.23
C PRO A 148 -15.80 -21.94 -6.48
N CYS A 149 -16.32 -20.96 -5.74
CA CYS A 149 -15.96 -19.55 -5.92
C CYS A 149 -16.10 -18.70 -4.65
N ALA A 150 -15.29 -17.65 -4.57
CA ALA A 150 -15.33 -16.64 -3.53
C ALA A 150 -15.74 -15.28 -4.12
N PHE A 151 -16.75 -14.66 -3.51
CA PHE A 151 -17.19 -13.30 -3.80
C PHE A 151 -16.39 -12.31 -2.95
N ILE A 152 -15.55 -11.52 -3.61
CA ILE A 152 -14.52 -10.71 -2.96
C ILE A 152 -14.92 -9.24 -3.01
N HIS A 153 -14.86 -8.60 -1.85
CA HIS A 153 -14.97 -7.15 -1.71
C HIS A 153 -13.59 -6.55 -1.51
N GLY A 154 -13.36 -5.36 -2.06
CA GLY A 154 -12.13 -4.64 -1.84
C GLY A 154 -12.19 -3.23 -2.39
N ILE A 155 -11.02 -2.72 -2.74
CA ILE A 155 -10.83 -1.44 -3.40
C ILE A 155 -9.96 -1.63 -4.64
N SER A 156 -10.17 -0.80 -5.65
CA SER A 156 -9.34 -0.86 -6.85
C SER A 156 -8.92 0.52 -7.34
N LYS A 157 -7.67 0.63 -7.80
CA LYS A 157 -7.22 1.76 -8.62
C LYS A 157 -7.87 1.62 -9.99
N GLY A 158 -8.69 2.58 -10.33
CA GLY A 158 -9.45 2.59 -11.57
C GLY A 158 -10.03 3.97 -11.79
N LEU A 159 -11.23 4.05 -12.34
CA LEU A 159 -11.89 5.32 -12.59
C LEU A 159 -12.07 6.11 -11.29
N GLY A 160 -11.53 7.32 -11.22
CA GLY A 160 -11.58 8.22 -10.07
C GLY A 160 -10.44 8.06 -9.05
N TYR A 161 -9.49 7.15 -9.29
CA TYR A 161 -8.17 7.21 -8.66
C TYR A 161 -7.33 8.26 -9.38
N GLU A 162 -6.66 9.12 -8.62
CA GLU A 162 -5.63 10.02 -9.14
C GLU A 162 -4.24 9.58 -8.63
N VAL A 163 -3.23 9.75 -9.47
CA VAL A 163 -1.87 9.32 -9.12
C VAL A 163 -1.38 10.05 -7.87
N GLY A 164 -0.96 9.27 -6.86
CA GLY A 164 -0.52 9.78 -5.56
C GLY A 164 -1.63 9.93 -4.51
N ASP A 165 -2.90 9.66 -4.84
CA ASP A 165 -3.99 9.62 -3.85
C ASP A 165 -3.70 8.59 -2.75
N GLN A 166 -3.82 9.03 -1.49
CA GLN A 166 -3.58 8.20 -0.29
C GLN A 166 -4.89 7.69 0.35
N ASP A 167 -5.99 8.43 0.21
CA ASP A 167 -7.32 8.02 0.67
C ASP A 167 -8.16 7.53 -0.51
N ILE A 168 -8.17 6.21 -0.68
CA ILE A 168 -8.86 5.53 -1.77
C ILE A 168 -9.94 4.57 -1.25
N LYS A 169 -10.31 4.66 0.03
CA LYS A 169 -11.33 3.79 0.65
C LYS A 169 -12.71 3.94 0.01
N SER A 170 -12.96 5.10 -0.61
CA SER A 170 -14.19 5.37 -1.38
C SER A 170 -14.21 4.71 -2.78
N LEU A 171 -13.11 4.07 -3.20
CA LEU A 171 -12.99 3.35 -4.47
C LEU A 171 -13.35 1.87 -4.32
N GLY A 172 -14.41 1.58 -3.55
CA GLY A 172 -14.91 0.23 -3.34
C GLY A 172 -15.21 -0.48 -4.65
N ASP A 173 -14.83 -1.75 -4.74
CA ASP A 173 -14.95 -2.59 -5.93
C ASP A 173 -15.18 -4.05 -5.53
N LYS A 174 -15.57 -4.88 -6.50
CA LYS A 174 -15.90 -6.30 -6.28
C LYS A 174 -15.35 -7.15 -7.42
N TRP A 175 -14.92 -8.37 -7.09
CA TRP A 175 -14.45 -9.36 -8.05
C TRP A 175 -14.65 -10.77 -7.49
N VAL A 176 -14.27 -11.78 -8.26
CA VAL A 176 -14.51 -13.19 -7.92
C VAL A 176 -13.20 -13.96 -7.96
N ALA A 177 -12.98 -14.87 -7.01
CA ALA A 177 -12.02 -15.95 -7.18
C ALA A 177 -12.78 -17.24 -7.49
N VAL A 178 -12.31 -18.03 -8.44
CA VAL A 178 -12.90 -19.33 -8.82
C VAL A 178 -11.86 -20.42 -8.66
N TYR A 179 -12.29 -21.63 -8.35
CA TYR A 179 -11.43 -22.78 -8.21
C TYR A 179 -11.58 -23.69 -9.44
N ILE A 180 -10.50 -23.81 -10.22
CA ILE A 180 -10.39 -24.63 -11.42
C ILE A 180 -9.03 -25.35 -11.36
N ASP A 181 -8.95 -26.37 -10.51
CA ASP A 181 -7.72 -27.02 -10.01
C ASP A 181 -6.91 -26.17 -9.02
N ASP A 182 -6.85 -24.85 -9.24
CA ASP A 182 -6.37 -23.87 -8.27
C ASP A 182 -7.19 -22.57 -8.29
N TRP A 183 -6.90 -21.66 -7.35
CA TRP A 183 -7.65 -20.41 -7.20
C TRP A 183 -7.21 -19.36 -8.23
N ARG A 184 -8.18 -18.82 -8.98
CA ARG A 184 -7.97 -17.81 -10.03
C ARG A 184 -8.86 -16.60 -9.86
N LEU A 185 -8.31 -15.40 -10.09
CA LEU A 185 -9.04 -14.14 -9.96
C LEU A 185 -9.71 -13.74 -11.28
N ILE A 186 -10.94 -13.28 -11.21
CA ILE A 186 -11.71 -12.78 -12.35
C ILE A 186 -12.36 -11.46 -11.95
N HIS A 187 -12.25 -10.43 -12.79
CA HIS A 187 -12.92 -9.13 -12.60
C HIS A 187 -13.98 -8.90 -13.69
N PRO A 188 -15.23 -9.37 -13.50
CA PRO A 188 -16.26 -9.32 -14.53
C PRO A 188 -16.58 -7.91 -15.05
N LEU A 189 -16.71 -6.91 -14.16
CA LEU A 189 -17.03 -5.55 -14.61
C LEU A 189 -15.93 -4.99 -15.53
N ARG A 190 -14.66 -5.15 -15.16
CA ARG A 190 -13.54 -4.66 -15.97
C ARG A 190 -13.29 -5.48 -17.23
N ALA A 191 -13.70 -6.74 -17.24
CA ALA A 191 -13.71 -7.55 -18.46
C ALA A 191 -14.73 -7.04 -19.48
N PHE A 192 -15.93 -6.64 -19.02
CA PHE A 192 -17.06 -6.39 -19.93
C PHE A 192 -17.33 -4.90 -20.20
N LYS A 193 -16.80 -4.01 -19.36
CA LYS A 193 -17.04 -2.57 -19.42
C LYS A 193 -15.73 -1.80 -19.37
N CYS A 194 -15.63 -0.80 -20.24
CA CYS A 194 -14.55 0.18 -20.24
C CYS A 194 -15.17 1.58 -20.27
N VAL A 195 -14.49 2.57 -19.69
CA VAL A 195 -14.89 3.98 -19.80
C VAL A 195 -13.83 4.74 -20.56
N ILE A 196 -14.24 5.31 -21.69
CA ILE A 196 -13.38 6.14 -22.53
C ILE A 196 -13.69 7.62 -22.30
N GLY A 197 -12.67 8.48 -22.40
CA GLY A 197 -12.83 9.93 -22.32
C GLY A 197 -13.22 10.49 -20.94
N TYR A 198 -13.06 9.71 -19.87
CA TYR A 198 -13.14 10.22 -18.50
C TYR A 198 -11.98 11.19 -18.25
N LYS A 199 -12.29 12.35 -17.65
CA LYS A 199 -11.30 13.35 -17.25
C LYS A 199 -11.73 13.96 -15.93
N SER A 200 -10.84 14.00 -14.94
CA SER A 200 -11.17 14.62 -13.66
C SER A 200 -11.26 16.14 -13.75
N GLY A 201 -10.63 16.74 -14.75
CA GLY A 201 -10.55 18.19 -14.91
C GLY A 201 -9.56 18.84 -13.94
N SER A 202 -8.67 18.06 -13.33
CA SER A 202 -7.64 18.57 -12.39
C SER A 202 -6.28 18.81 -13.06
N TRP A 203 -6.11 18.35 -14.30
CA TRP A 203 -4.83 18.34 -14.99
C TRP A 203 -4.81 19.27 -16.19
N THR A 204 -3.64 19.81 -16.48
CA THR A 204 -3.35 20.48 -17.75
C THR A 204 -2.19 19.76 -18.42
N LEU A 205 -2.38 19.29 -19.65
CA LEU A 205 -1.30 18.78 -20.48
C LEU A 205 -0.42 19.95 -20.93
N ILE A 206 0.84 19.94 -20.49
CA ILE A 206 1.83 21.00 -20.72
C ILE A 206 2.88 20.60 -21.76
N GLU A 207 3.17 19.29 -21.87
CA GLU A 207 4.15 18.78 -22.83
C GLU A 207 3.78 17.35 -23.29
N SER A 208 4.01 17.07 -24.56
CA SER A 208 3.90 15.71 -25.14
C SER A 208 5.03 15.53 -26.14
N ASP A 209 5.88 14.53 -25.92
CA ASP A 209 7.07 14.22 -26.71
C ASP A 209 7.91 15.47 -27.08
N GLY A 210 8.17 16.30 -26.06
CA GLY A 210 8.95 17.54 -26.14
C GLY A 210 8.25 18.73 -26.79
N LYS A 211 7.02 18.55 -27.28
CA LYS A 211 6.21 19.62 -27.85
C LYS A 211 5.35 20.26 -26.78
N ARG A 212 5.38 21.59 -26.73
CA ARG A 212 4.52 22.38 -25.84
C ARG A 212 3.05 22.09 -26.10
N LYS A 213 2.27 22.00 -25.03
CA LYS A 213 0.81 21.87 -25.03
C LYS A 213 0.21 22.89 -24.06
N ARG A 214 -1.08 23.17 -24.22
CA ARG A 214 -1.86 24.04 -23.32
C ARG A 214 -3.28 23.51 -23.22
N ASN A 215 -3.39 22.20 -23.02
CA ASN A 215 -4.67 21.51 -23.08
C ASN A 215 -5.14 21.29 -21.64
N LYS A 216 -5.80 22.30 -21.09
CA LYS A 216 -6.47 22.20 -19.79
C LYS A 216 -7.61 21.19 -19.89
N GLU A 217 -7.58 20.16 -19.04
CA GLU A 217 -8.64 19.16 -19.05
C GLU A 217 -9.95 19.79 -18.56
N LYS A 218 -11.01 19.56 -19.34
CA LYS A 218 -12.37 19.81 -18.87
C LYS A 218 -12.88 18.52 -18.24
N ALA A 219 -13.46 18.63 -17.05
CA ALA A 219 -14.06 17.50 -16.37
C ALA A 219 -15.08 16.82 -17.29
N SER A 220 -14.99 15.50 -17.39
CA SER A 220 -15.83 14.67 -18.25
C SER A 220 -16.11 13.36 -17.54
N LYS A 221 -17.40 12.98 -17.50
CA LYS A 221 -17.83 11.67 -16.97
C LYS A 221 -17.38 10.49 -17.84
N GLY A 222 -16.88 10.76 -19.05
CA GLY A 222 -16.58 9.73 -20.05
C GLY A 222 -17.83 9.04 -20.58
N GLN A 223 -17.61 8.09 -21.48
CA GLN A 223 -18.65 7.20 -22.00
C GLN A 223 -18.27 5.77 -21.65
N MET A 224 -19.22 5.06 -21.03
CA MET A 224 -19.09 3.62 -20.85
C MET A 224 -19.34 2.94 -22.19
N ILE A 225 -18.41 2.07 -22.58
CA ILE A 225 -18.51 1.25 -23.77
C ILE A 225 -18.40 -0.21 -23.36
N ARG A 226 -19.02 -1.08 -24.15
CA ARG A 226 -18.82 -2.52 -24.03
C ARG A 226 -17.39 -2.84 -24.44
N ALA A 227 -16.73 -3.64 -23.63
CA ALA A 227 -15.42 -4.21 -23.92
C ALA A 227 -15.50 -5.72 -23.71
N PHE A 228 -14.58 -6.46 -24.31
CA PHE A 228 -14.35 -7.85 -23.94
C PHE A 228 -12.85 -7.99 -23.69
N ASN A 229 -12.42 -7.69 -22.48
CA ASN A 229 -11.03 -7.64 -22.09
C ASN A 229 -10.60 -8.94 -21.40
N GLU A 230 -9.99 -9.84 -22.18
CA GLU A 230 -9.46 -11.13 -21.73
C GLU A 230 -8.50 -11.02 -20.54
N TYR A 231 -7.81 -9.89 -20.35
CA TYR A 231 -6.88 -9.71 -19.22
C TYR A 231 -7.56 -9.98 -17.87
N TYR A 232 -8.84 -9.59 -17.74
CA TYR A 232 -9.59 -9.70 -16.49
C TYR A 232 -10.22 -11.10 -16.25
N PHE A 233 -9.91 -12.07 -17.10
CA PHE A 233 -10.22 -13.49 -16.90
C PHE A 233 -8.97 -14.22 -16.38
N LEU A 234 -9.08 -14.95 -15.26
CA LEU A 234 -8.00 -15.74 -14.64
C LEU A 234 -6.71 -14.95 -14.38
N CYS A 235 -6.81 -13.72 -13.86
CA CYS A 235 -5.69 -12.82 -13.63
C CYS A 235 -4.61 -13.44 -12.73
N ASP A 236 -3.35 -13.23 -13.09
CA ASP A 236 -2.22 -13.57 -12.23
C ASP A 236 -2.24 -12.72 -10.95
N PRO A 237 -2.22 -13.33 -9.76
CA PRO A 237 -2.53 -12.58 -8.53
C PRO A 237 -1.52 -11.49 -8.17
N ILE A 238 -0.25 -11.64 -8.53
CA ILE A 238 0.77 -10.60 -8.31
C ILE A 238 0.43 -9.35 -9.13
N GLU A 239 0.10 -9.50 -10.42
CA GLU A 239 -0.28 -8.40 -11.30
C GLU A 239 -1.59 -7.76 -10.84
N PHE A 240 -2.58 -8.59 -10.51
CA PHE A 240 -3.89 -8.14 -10.02
C PHE A 240 -3.77 -7.28 -8.76
N SER A 241 -2.86 -7.65 -7.83
CA SER A 241 -2.63 -6.93 -6.58
C SER A 241 -2.09 -5.50 -6.76
N MET A 242 -1.59 -5.15 -7.95
CA MET A 242 -1.12 -3.80 -8.23
C MET A 242 -2.26 -2.80 -8.45
N THR A 243 -3.43 -3.29 -8.85
CA THR A 243 -4.61 -2.47 -9.14
C THR A 243 -5.81 -2.78 -8.26
N CYS A 244 -5.85 -3.93 -7.59
CA CYS A 244 -6.96 -4.39 -6.77
C CYS A 244 -6.47 -4.91 -5.41
N LEU A 245 -7.05 -4.41 -4.31
CA LEU A 245 -6.71 -4.83 -2.94
C LEU A 245 -7.98 -5.32 -2.23
N PRO A 246 -8.07 -6.63 -1.90
CA PRO A 246 -9.24 -7.17 -1.21
C PRO A 246 -9.29 -6.67 0.24
N THR A 247 -10.49 -6.58 0.79
CA THR A 247 -10.72 -6.28 2.21
C THR A 247 -10.12 -7.36 3.10
N ASP A 248 -10.28 -8.63 2.70
CA ASP A 248 -9.63 -9.77 3.32
C ASP A 248 -8.40 -10.17 2.50
N LEU A 249 -7.21 -9.96 3.07
CA LEU A 249 -5.93 -10.06 2.36
C LEU A 249 -5.59 -11.48 1.91
N ILE A 250 -6.24 -12.52 2.46
CA ILE A 250 -6.04 -13.91 2.01
C ILE A 250 -6.44 -14.08 0.54
N TRP A 251 -7.42 -13.31 0.08
CA TRP A 251 -7.93 -13.34 -1.30
C TRP A 251 -7.06 -12.56 -2.30
N GLN A 252 -5.87 -12.11 -1.88
CA GLN A 252 -4.84 -11.69 -2.82
C GLN A 252 -4.17 -12.87 -3.51
N LEU A 253 -4.25 -14.08 -2.92
CA LEU A 253 -3.60 -15.29 -3.42
C LEU A 253 -2.09 -15.11 -3.66
N ASN A 254 -1.44 -14.26 -2.84
CA ASN A 254 -0.01 -13.91 -2.90
C ASN A 254 0.74 -14.19 -1.58
N TYR A 255 0.11 -14.92 -0.65
CA TYR A 255 0.63 -15.18 0.70
C TYR A 255 1.73 -16.26 0.69
N PRO A 256 2.70 -16.24 1.63
CA PRO A 256 3.02 -15.17 2.59
C PRO A 256 3.94 -14.08 2.03
N VAL A 257 4.72 -14.39 0.98
CA VAL A 257 5.91 -13.62 0.60
C VAL A 257 5.58 -12.28 -0.06
N ASN A 258 4.48 -12.21 -0.81
CA ASN A 258 4.16 -11.06 -1.67
C ASN A 258 2.86 -10.34 -1.27
N THR A 259 2.40 -10.51 -0.03
CA THR A 259 1.18 -9.85 0.46
C THR A 259 1.28 -8.33 0.34
N MET A 260 0.37 -7.73 -0.43
CA MET A 260 0.24 -6.29 -0.62
C MET A 260 -0.50 -5.69 0.58
N SER A 261 0.15 -4.81 1.34
CA SER A 261 -0.53 -4.03 2.38
C SER A 261 -1.23 -2.81 1.79
N TYR A 262 -2.22 -2.24 2.47
CA TYR A 262 -2.86 -0.99 2.05
C TYR A 262 -1.84 0.14 1.86
N ASN A 263 -0.90 0.30 2.79
CA ASN A 263 0.15 1.34 2.69
C ASN A 263 1.05 1.14 1.47
N ARG A 264 1.42 -0.11 1.15
CA ARG A 264 2.17 -0.39 -0.08
C ARG A 264 1.31 -0.12 -1.32
N PHE A 265 0.06 -0.57 -1.31
CA PHE A 265 -0.87 -0.41 -2.41
C PHE A 265 -1.10 1.05 -2.82
N VAL A 266 -1.29 1.98 -1.88
CA VAL A 266 -1.46 3.42 -2.22
C VAL A 266 -0.16 4.07 -2.71
N ASN A 267 0.99 3.49 -2.34
CA ASN A 267 2.30 4.02 -2.67
C ASN A 267 2.95 3.41 -3.92
N ILE A 268 2.38 2.39 -4.58
CA ILE A 268 2.89 1.90 -5.88
C ILE A 268 2.28 2.68 -7.06
N PRO A 269 2.98 2.80 -8.22
CA PRO A 269 2.45 3.42 -9.43
C PRO A 269 1.11 2.85 -9.89
N PHE A 270 0.38 3.63 -10.68
CA PHE A 270 -0.81 3.13 -11.36
C PHE A 270 -0.40 2.56 -12.71
N VAL A 271 -0.52 1.24 -12.87
CA VAL A 271 -0.16 0.51 -14.09
C VAL A 271 -1.41 -0.04 -14.77
N GLN A 272 -1.34 -0.22 -16.08
CA GLN A 272 -2.39 -0.78 -16.94
C GLN A 272 -2.03 -2.21 -17.38
N GLU A 273 -2.99 -2.94 -17.94
CA GLU A 273 -2.78 -4.31 -18.41
C GLU A 273 -1.65 -4.43 -19.46
N LYS A 274 -1.46 -3.39 -20.28
CA LYS A 274 -0.44 -3.39 -21.34
C LYS A 274 0.98 -3.28 -20.80
N TYR A 275 1.16 -2.77 -19.57
CA TYR A 275 2.44 -2.82 -18.87
C TYR A 275 2.91 -4.26 -18.66
N PHE A 276 2.03 -5.13 -18.17
CA PHE A 276 2.32 -6.54 -17.94
C PHE A 276 2.43 -7.33 -19.24
N TYR A 277 1.48 -7.14 -20.16
CA TYR A 277 1.44 -7.84 -21.45
C TYR A 277 2.74 -7.66 -22.27
N TYR A 278 3.29 -6.44 -22.29
CA TYR A 278 4.55 -6.17 -22.97
C TYR A 278 5.79 -6.42 -22.08
N GLY A 279 5.62 -6.78 -20.81
CA GLY A 279 6.66 -7.17 -19.87
C GLY A 279 7.51 -6.01 -19.35
N PHE A 280 6.97 -4.79 -19.33
CA PHE A 280 7.67 -3.64 -18.78
C PHE A 280 7.88 -3.80 -17.27
N GLN A 281 9.00 -3.28 -16.76
CA GLN A 281 9.32 -3.29 -15.34
C GLN A 281 9.84 -1.94 -14.88
N ILE A 282 9.12 -1.25 -13.99
CA ILE A 282 9.64 -0.06 -13.31
C ILE A 282 10.85 -0.46 -12.45
N CYS A 283 11.99 0.17 -12.69
CA CYS A 283 13.23 -0.02 -11.94
C CYS A 283 13.32 1.00 -10.79
N GLY A 284 13.92 0.60 -9.66
CA GLY A 284 14.08 1.45 -8.47
C GLY A 284 12.90 1.33 -7.50
N GLN A 285 12.61 2.39 -6.72
CA GLN A 285 11.46 2.38 -5.81
C GLN A 285 10.16 2.51 -6.61
N MET A 286 9.30 1.49 -6.50
CA MET A 286 7.92 1.54 -7.01
C MET A 286 7.10 2.53 -6.20
N LYS A 287 7.20 3.81 -6.56
CA LYS A 287 6.51 4.92 -5.91
C LYS A 287 5.47 5.55 -6.84
N SER A 288 4.24 5.72 -6.35
CA SER A 288 3.17 6.45 -7.02
C SER A 288 3.50 7.93 -7.17
N MET A 289 4.30 8.47 -6.25
CA MET A 289 4.74 9.87 -6.27
C MET A 289 6.26 9.94 -6.06
N LEU A 290 6.96 10.46 -7.06
CA LEU A 290 8.39 10.76 -7.02
C LEU A 290 8.60 12.18 -6.53
N ILE A 291 9.61 12.37 -5.68
CA ILE A 291 10.02 13.70 -5.23
C ILE A 291 11.17 14.15 -6.14
N ALA A 292 10.98 15.26 -6.83
CA ALA A 292 12.06 15.89 -7.57
C ALA A 292 12.96 16.68 -6.62
N ARG A 293 14.23 16.31 -6.57
CA ARG A 293 15.24 16.96 -5.74
C ARG A 293 16.14 17.80 -6.65
N LYS A 294 16.40 19.06 -6.29
CA LYS A 294 17.13 20.00 -7.15
C LYS A 294 16.47 20.16 -8.53
N GLY A 295 15.14 20.06 -8.56
CA GLY A 295 14.30 20.19 -9.76
C GLY A 295 14.41 19.05 -10.77
N VAL A 296 14.95 17.88 -10.42
CA VAL A 296 15.06 16.72 -11.33
C VAL A 296 14.62 15.41 -10.65
N THR A 297 14.01 14.52 -11.41
CA THR A 297 13.75 13.11 -11.04
C THR A 297 13.76 12.24 -12.30
N SER A 298 13.62 10.92 -12.17
CA SER A 298 13.57 10.01 -13.31
C SER A 298 12.61 8.84 -13.09
N VAL A 299 11.94 8.43 -14.16
CA VAL A 299 11.25 7.12 -14.23
C VAL A 299 12.09 6.20 -15.10
N ILE A 300 12.40 5.00 -14.60
CA ILE A 300 13.22 4.02 -15.32
C ILE A 300 12.38 2.77 -15.58
N LEU A 301 12.31 2.36 -16.85
CA LEU A 301 11.58 1.19 -17.31
C LEU A 301 12.55 0.21 -17.95
N ARG A 302 12.62 -1.02 -17.45
CA ARG A 302 13.26 -2.13 -18.15
C ARG A 302 12.25 -2.74 -19.11
N ILE A 303 12.75 -3.09 -20.29
CA ILE A 303 12.01 -3.84 -21.31
C ILE A 303 12.46 -5.31 -21.30
N PRO A 304 11.61 -6.27 -21.70
CA PRO A 304 12.05 -7.66 -21.86
C PRO A 304 13.05 -7.80 -23.01
N ASP A 305 13.91 -8.82 -22.90
CA ASP A 305 14.87 -9.17 -23.95
C ASP A 305 14.18 -9.37 -25.30
N HIS A 306 14.83 -8.91 -26.38
CA HIS A 306 14.45 -9.16 -27.78
C HIS A 306 13.12 -8.58 -28.27
N LYS A 307 12.47 -7.67 -27.54
CA LYS A 307 11.27 -6.95 -28.05
C LYS A 307 11.64 -5.60 -28.65
N GLU A 308 11.17 -5.34 -29.86
CA GLU A 308 11.18 -4.01 -30.44
C GLU A 308 10.19 -3.13 -29.69
N VAL A 309 10.66 -2.13 -28.96
CA VAL A 309 9.80 -1.33 -28.08
C VAL A 309 10.08 0.15 -28.27
N GLN A 310 9.00 0.90 -28.46
CA GLN A 310 8.99 2.34 -28.42
C GLN A 310 8.25 2.85 -27.19
N LEU A 311 8.72 3.99 -26.67
CA LEU A 311 8.04 4.76 -25.64
C LEU A 311 7.61 6.14 -26.16
N SER A 312 6.60 6.69 -25.50
CA SER A 312 6.12 8.08 -25.63
C SER A 312 5.60 8.52 -24.27
N TYR A 313 5.44 9.83 -24.07
CA TYR A 313 4.89 10.35 -22.82
C TYR A 313 4.02 11.60 -23.02
N GLU A 314 3.16 11.81 -22.03
CA GLU A 314 2.43 13.05 -21.81
C GLU A 314 2.72 13.55 -20.40
N PHE A 315 3.07 14.84 -20.28
CA PHE A 315 3.44 15.47 -19.02
C PHE A 315 2.41 16.53 -18.64
N PHE A 316 1.85 16.38 -17.44
CA PHE A 316 0.73 17.15 -16.93
C PHE A 316 1.11 17.91 -15.67
N TYR A 317 0.53 19.10 -15.50
CA TYR A 317 0.55 19.88 -14.27
C TYR A 317 -0.84 19.86 -13.61
N ASN A 318 -0.87 19.70 -12.28
CA ASN A 318 -2.12 19.76 -11.52
C ASN A 318 -2.44 21.22 -11.19
N HIS A 319 -3.40 21.80 -11.90
CA HIS A 319 -3.75 23.22 -11.76
C HIS A 319 -4.66 23.53 -10.56
N LEU A 320 -5.02 22.53 -9.77
CA LEU A 320 -5.77 22.68 -8.52
C LEU A 320 -4.86 22.60 -7.27
N PHE A 321 -3.61 22.16 -7.42
CA PHE A 321 -2.67 21.97 -6.33
C PHE A 321 -1.67 23.14 -6.29
N ASP A 322 -1.83 24.01 -5.28
CA ASP A 322 -0.91 25.06 -4.81
C ASP A 322 -0.66 26.34 -5.64
N ARG A 323 -0.93 26.43 -6.95
CA ARG A 323 -1.06 27.73 -7.67
C ARG A 323 -1.99 27.65 -8.88
N PRO A 324 -2.78 28.71 -9.17
CA PRO A 324 -3.48 28.81 -10.45
C PRO A 324 -2.48 28.85 -11.60
N ASP A 325 -2.92 28.40 -12.77
CA ASP A 325 -2.12 28.36 -13.99
C ASP A 325 -1.30 29.65 -14.19
N SER A 326 0.02 29.53 -14.36
CA SER A 326 0.88 30.64 -14.78
C SER A 326 1.32 30.45 -16.23
N GLU A 327 1.66 31.54 -16.91
CA GLU A 327 2.21 31.46 -18.27
C GLU A 327 3.55 30.71 -18.28
N ASP A 328 4.29 30.69 -17.16
CA ASP A 328 5.53 29.93 -16.99
C ASP A 328 5.30 28.42 -17.09
N VAL A 329 4.23 27.90 -16.47
CA VAL A 329 3.85 26.48 -16.57
C VAL A 329 3.51 26.12 -18.02
N TYR A 330 2.79 26.99 -18.71
CA TYR A 330 2.43 26.79 -20.11
C TYR A 330 3.58 26.95 -21.08
N ALA A 331 4.67 27.61 -20.67
CA ALA A 331 5.87 27.77 -21.49
C ALA A 331 6.75 26.52 -21.53
N LEU A 332 6.53 25.54 -20.63
CA LEU A 332 7.33 24.33 -20.53
C LEU A 332 7.32 23.53 -21.85
N LYS A 333 8.52 23.24 -22.37
CA LYS A 333 8.76 22.38 -23.53
C LYS A 333 10.15 21.76 -23.46
N ARG A 334 10.27 20.46 -23.74
CA ARG A 334 11.51 19.67 -23.62
C ARG A 334 12.01 19.62 -22.17
N TYR A 335 11.12 19.38 -21.21
CA TYR A 335 11.47 19.15 -19.80
C TYR A 335 11.50 17.68 -19.42
N VAL A 336 11.20 16.78 -20.35
CA VAL A 336 11.44 15.34 -20.21
C VAL A 336 12.41 14.89 -21.29
N LEU A 337 13.46 14.18 -20.88
CA LEU A 337 14.41 13.53 -21.78
C LEU A 337 14.19 12.03 -21.73
N MET A 338 14.00 11.41 -22.90
CA MET A 338 13.81 9.98 -23.03
C MET A 338 15.06 9.36 -23.63
N SER A 339 15.75 8.52 -22.87
CA SER A 339 16.98 7.84 -23.29
C SER A 339 16.87 6.33 -23.12
N TYR A 340 17.44 5.58 -24.04
CA TYR A 340 17.59 4.14 -24.01
C TYR A 340 19.05 3.77 -23.78
N ASP A 341 19.28 2.80 -22.93
CA ASP A 341 20.57 2.16 -22.70
C ASP A 341 20.49 0.68 -23.06
N GLU A 342 21.15 0.32 -24.15
CA GLU A 342 21.19 -1.06 -24.66
C GLU A 342 22.01 -2.00 -23.75
N TYR A 343 22.96 -1.50 -22.94
CA TYR A 343 23.68 -2.36 -21.98
C TYR A 343 22.75 -2.90 -20.89
N SER A 344 21.93 -2.00 -20.32
CA SER A 344 21.05 -2.35 -19.21
C SER A 344 19.62 -2.68 -19.63
N GLN A 345 19.32 -2.51 -20.92
CA GLN A 345 17.98 -2.61 -21.53
C GLN A 345 16.93 -1.76 -20.81
N ARG A 346 17.30 -0.51 -20.54
CA ARG A 346 16.45 0.42 -19.79
C ARG A 346 16.17 1.67 -20.60
N TRP A 347 14.90 2.04 -20.59
CA TRP A 347 14.46 3.40 -20.90
C TRP A 347 14.47 4.24 -19.63
N THR A 348 15.04 5.43 -19.72
CA THR A 348 15.04 6.45 -18.66
C THR A 348 14.31 7.69 -19.17
N LEU A 349 13.30 8.13 -18.42
CA LEU A 349 12.63 9.40 -18.60
C LEU A 349 13.15 10.35 -17.52
N GLU A 350 14.13 11.19 -17.83
CA GLU A 350 14.66 12.22 -16.91
C GLU A 350 13.79 13.48 -16.98
N ILE A 351 13.12 13.79 -15.88
CA ILE A 351 12.09 14.82 -15.77
C ILE A 351 12.65 16.01 -14.99
N ARG A 352 12.69 17.18 -15.63
CA ARG A 352 12.97 18.48 -15.00
C ARG A 352 11.67 19.15 -14.61
N VAL A 353 11.57 19.55 -13.35
CA VAL A 353 10.45 20.31 -12.80
C VAL A 353 10.98 21.63 -12.24
N PRO A 354 11.00 22.70 -13.05
CA PRO A 354 11.56 23.99 -12.65
C PRO A 354 10.66 24.77 -11.68
N LEU A 355 9.36 24.43 -11.63
CA LEU A 355 8.37 25.11 -10.81
C LEU A 355 7.86 24.18 -9.69
N PRO A 356 7.61 24.69 -8.48
CA PRO A 356 6.93 23.94 -7.43
C PRO A 356 5.53 23.50 -7.90
N GLY A 357 5.08 22.35 -7.41
CA GLY A 357 3.74 21.85 -7.66
C GLY A 357 3.68 20.33 -7.82
N ARG A 358 2.50 19.86 -8.20
CA ARG A 358 2.23 18.45 -8.53
C ARG A 358 2.10 18.27 -10.02
N TYR A 359 2.76 17.23 -10.50
CA TYR A 359 2.80 16.83 -11.90
C TYR A 359 2.46 15.36 -12.02
N ARG A 360 2.13 14.95 -13.23
CA ARG A 360 1.92 13.56 -13.61
C ARG A 360 2.57 13.31 -14.95
N ILE A 361 3.30 12.21 -15.07
CA ILE A 361 3.76 11.69 -16.35
C ILE A 361 2.96 10.44 -16.67
N ALA A 362 2.23 10.49 -17.79
CA ALA A 362 1.59 9.32 -18.38
C ALA A 362 2.54 8.74 -19.42
N ILE A 363 2.88 7.46 -19.27
CA ILE A 363 3.86 6.78 -20.12
C ILE A 363 3.12 5.79 -21.02
N TYR A 364 3.43 5.86 -22.31
CA TYR A 364 2.89 5.00 -23.35
C TYR A 364 4.01 4.16 -23.94
N GLY A 365 3.72 2.92 -24.34
CA GLY A 365 4.74 2.11 -24.97
C GLY A 365 4.29 0.72 -25.41
N GLY A 366 5.09 0.13 -26.27
CA GLY A 366 4.81 -1.17 -26.88
C GLY A 366 5.58 -1.33 -28.19
N PRO A 367 5.22 -2.35 -29.00
CA PRO A 367 5.83 -2.59 -30.28
C PRO A 367 5.86 -1.37 -31.20
N SER A 368 7.01 -1.12 -31.83
CA SER A 368 7.25 0.06 -32.69
C SER A 368 6.35 0.12 -33.93
N ASN A 369 5.70 -0.99 -34.30
CA ASN A 369 4.80 -1.09 -35.45
C ASN A 369 3.32 -0.77 -35.12
N LEU A 370 2.99 -0.46 -33.86
CA LEU A 370 1.62 -0.11 -33.49
C LEU A 370 1.24 1.28 -34.02
N SER A 371 0.00 1.43 -34.48
CA SER A 371 -0.54 2.71 -34.94
C SER A 371 -0.69 3.74 -33.80
N ALA A 372 -0.85 3.26 -32.58
CA ALA A 372 -0.88 4.05 -31.36
C ALA A 372 -0.27 3.25 -30.21
N LEU A 373 0.62 3.88 -29.44
CA LEU A 373 1.24 3.24 -28.29
C LEU A 373 0.23 3.18 -27.13
N PRO A 374 0.03 2.01 -26.51
CA PRO A 374 -0.90 1.89 -25.39
C PRO A 374 -0.35 2.53 -24.13
N TRP A 375 -1.26 3.00 -23.27
CA TRP A 375 -0.93 3.54 -21.96
C TRP A 375 -0.42 2.44 -21.04
N LEU A 376 0.75 2.63 -20.46
CA LEU A 376 1.41 1.67 -19.57
C LEU A 376 1.17 2.03 -18.12
N CYS A 377 1.45 3.28 -17.73
CA CYS A 377 1.35 3.71 -16.35
C CYS A 377 1.32 5.23 -16.17
N ASP A 378 0.81 5.66 -15.03
CA ASP A 378 0.95 7.03 -14.51
C ASP A 378 1.89 7.06 -13.31
N VAL A 379 2.80 8.03 -13.30
CA VAL A 379 3.67 8.34 -12.17
C VAL A 379 3.50 9.82 -11.78
N GLY A 380 3.23 10.07 -10.50
CA GLY A 380 3.16 11.41 -9.95
C GLY A 380 4.57 11.96 -9.69
N VAL A 381 4.76 13.26 -9.89
CA VAL A 381 6.00 13.96 -9.55
C VAL A 381 5.66 15.19 -8.71
N MET A 382 6.36 15.38 -7.60
CA MET A 382 6.17 16.53 -6.71
C MET A 382 7.48 17.30 -6.57
N SER A 383 7.40 18.62 -6.66
CA SER A 383 8.50 19.54 -6.36
C SER A 383 8.02 20.62 -5.40
N ASN A 384 8.82 20.93 -4.39
CA ASN A 384 8.59 22.07 -3.49
C ASN A 384 9.56 23.23 -3.78
N GLU A 385 10.43 23.07 -4.78
CA GLU A 385 11.55 23.99 -5.03
C GLU A 385 11.30 24.79 -6.32
N LEU A 386 11.52 26.10 -6.26
CA LEU A 386 11.63 26.94 -7.45
C LEU A 386 13.10 26.97 -7.86
N ILE A 387 13.43 26.25 -8.93
CA ILE A 387 14.81 26.10 -9.40
C ILE A 387 14.85 26.42 -10.89
N LYS A 388 15.72 27.36 -11.25
CA LYS A 388 16.01 27.63 -12.65
C LYS A 388 16.66 26.38 -13.27
N ARG A 389 15.91 25.71 -14.14
CA ARG A 389 16.39 24.63 -15.00
C ARG A 389 16.04 24.97 -16.43
N ASP A 390 17.04 24.95 -17.29
CA ASP A 390 16.81 25.11 -18.72
C ASP A 390 16.20 23.81 -19.28
N PRO A 391 15.37 23.89 -20.34
CA PRO A 391 14.89 22.71 -21.03
C PRO A 391 16.02 21.99 -21.75
N TYR A 392 15.84 20.71 -22.05
CA TYR A 392 16.78 19.93 -22.84
C TYR A 392 16.93 20.50 -24.27
N PRO A 393 18.10 20.34 -24.92
CA PRO A 393 18.37 20.89 -26.25
C PRO A 393 17.38 20.43 -27.31
N LYS A 394 17.02 19.15 -27.27
CA LYS A 394 16.09 18.50 -28.19
C LYS A 394 15.38 17.37 -27.49
N ASN A 395 14.20 17.02 -27.98
CA ASN A 395 13.56 15.76 -27.65
C ASN A 395 13.15 15.04 -28.95
N PRO A 396 14.02 14.17 -29.50
CA PRO A 396 13.70 13.41 -30.69
C PRO A 396 12.62 12.36 -30.40
N TRP A 397 11.74 12.09 -31.36
CA TRP A 397 10.60 11.17 -31.18
C TRP A 397 11.01 9.72 -30.90
N ILE A 398 12.17 9.28 -31.40
CA ILE A 398 12.76 7.96 -31.09
C ILE A 398 13.60 7.96 -29.80
N GLY A 399 13.68 9.09 -29.09
CA GLY A 399 14.54 9.25 -27.93
C GLY A 399 16.04 9.29 -28.27
N PHE A 400 16.85 9.23 -27.22
CA PHE A 400 18.30 9.18 -27.29
C PHE A 400 18.81 7.75 -27.08
N GLY A 401 19.73 7.29 -27.90
CA GLY A 401 20.32 5.95 -27.89
C GLY A 401 20.17 5.24 -29.22
N PRO A 402 20.96 4.18 -29.47
CA PRO A 402 20.68 3.22 -30.52
C PRO A 402 19.39 2.47 -30.20
N VAL A 403 18.40 2.58 -31.09
CA VAL A 403 17.08 1.93 -30.93
C VAL A 403 16.76 1.06 -32.14
N ASP A 404 15.56 0.49 -32.21
CA ASP A 404 15.20 -0.46 -33.28
C ASP A 404 15.40 0.10 -34.69
N ILE A 405 15.04 1.38 -34.92
CA ILE A 405 15.22 2.00 -36.23
C ILE A 405 16.72 2.08 -36.64
N THR A 406 17.63 2.20 -35.66
CA THR A 406 19.09 2.17 -35.90
C THR A 406 19.51 0.84 -36.51
N ARG A 407 19.04 -0.28 -35.94
CA ARG A 407 19.31 -1.62 -36.49
C ARG A 407 18.61 -1.86 -37.82
N LYS A 408 17.33 -1.45 -37.96
CA LYS A 408 16.55 -1.64 -39.20
C LYS A 408 17.16 -0.94 -40.43
N ILE A 409 17.74 0.25 -40.25
CA ILE A 409 18.44 0.94 -41.34
C ILE A 409 19.78 0.27 -41.69
N GLY A 410 20.27 -0.66 -40.86
CA GLY A 410 21.51 -1.42 -41.08
C GLY A 410 22.72 -0.85 -40.34
N MET A 411 22.51 -0.04 -39.29
CA MET A 411 23.58 0.40 -38.39
C MET A 411 23.61 -0.52 -37.16
N MET A 412 24.67 -1.34 -37.08
CA MET A 412 24.84 -2.40 -36.10
C MET A 412 26.04 -2.11 -35.18
N ASP A 413 26.12 -2.84 -34.07
CA ASP A 413 27.24 -2.85 -33.13
C ASP A 413 27.76 -1.45 -32.75
N PRO A 414 26.89 -0.58 -32.20
CA PRO A 414 27.31 0.75 -31.76
C PRO A 414 28.40 0.67 -30.69
N SER A 415 29.48 1.45 -30.84
CA SER A 415 30.51 1.53 -29.78
C SER A 415 29.98 2.21 -28.52
N HIS A 416 28.97 3.07 -28.65
CA HIS A 416 28.30 3.78 -27.56
C HIS A 416 26.84 3.34 -27.49
N LYS A 417 26.53 2.47 -26.52
CA LYS A 417 25.22 1.82 -26.39
C LYS A 417 24.21 2.56 -25.51
N SER A 418 24.67 3.56 -24.75
CA SER A 418 23.82 4.46 -23.96
C SER A 418 23.46 5.70 -24.76
N GLY A 419 22.20 6.11 -24.73
CA GLY A 419 21.76 7.39 -25.31
C GLY A 419 22.31 8.63 -24.62
N MET A 420 22.77 8.51 -23.37
CA MET A 420 23.41 9.59 -22.63
C MET A 420 24.91 9.37 -22.58
N GLN A 421 25.68 10.40 -22.96
CA GLN A 421 27.13 10.37 -22.99
C GLN A 421 27.70 11.58 -22.25
N PHE A 422 28.71 11.31 -21.43
CA PHE A 422 29.51 12.34 -20.81
C PHE A 422 30.66 12.75 -21.74
N ILE A 423 30.92 14.04 -21.86
CA ILE A 423 32.01 14.58 -22.67
C ILE A 423 32.67 15.76 -21.96
N LEU A 424 34.00 15.84 -22.03
CA LEU A 424 34.72 17.02 -21.56
C LEU A 424 34.82 18.06 -22.69
N PRO A 425 34.77 19.36 -22.37
CA PRO A 425 34.99 20.41 -23.36
C PRO A 425 36.29 20.19 -24.15
N ARG A 426 36.23 20.32 -25.47
CA ARG A 426 37.35 20.15 -26.41
C ARG A 426 37.96 18.74 -26.49
N GLN A 427 37.36 17.74 -25.84
CA GLN A 427 37.66 16.34 -26.07
C GLN A 427 36.78 15.79 -27.19
N ASP A 428 37.35 14.94 -28.04
CA ASP A 428 36.60 14.25 -29.09
C ASP A 428 35.95 12.99 -28.52
N ILE A 429 34.65 12.82 -28.73
CA ILE A 429 33.99 11.52 -28.62
C ILE A 429 33.92 10.91 -30.01
N HIS A 430 34.35 9.64 -30.13
CA HIS A 430 34.38 8.91 -31.39
C HIS A 430 33.43 7.71 -31.32
N MET A 431 32.31 7.83 -32.03
CA MET A 431 31.28 6.81 -32.10
C MET A 431 31.42 6.01 -33.40
N THR A 432 31.26 4.70 -33.33
CA THR A 432 31.33 3.81 -34.50
C THR A 432 30.14 2.88 -34.58
N PHE A 433 29.77 2.53 -35.82
CA PHE A 433 28.74 1.54 -36.14
C PHE A 433 29.22 0.67 -37.30
N ARG A 434 29.04 -0.64 -37.21
CA ARG A 434 29.16 -1.54 -38.36
C ARG A 434 27.96 -1.35 -39.27
N LEU A 435 28.17 -1.29 -40.58
CA LEU A 435 27.10 -1.12 -41.56
C LEU A 435 26.84 -2.42 -42.32
N GLU A 436 25.59 -2.86 -42.33
CA GLU A 436 25.13 -4.01 -43.14
C GLU A 436 24.56 -3.59 -44.49
N LYS A 437 24.24 -2.30 -44.63
CA LYS A 437 23.70 -1.70 -45.85
C LYS A 437 24.55 -0.52 -46.27
N LYS A 438 24.59 -0.21 -47.57
CA LYS A 438 25.23 1.00 -48.07
C LYS A 438 24.33 2.20 -47.76
N LEU A 439 24.82 3.12 -46.93
CA LEU A 439 24.05 4.26 -46.45
C LEU A 439 24.67 5.59 -46.89
N GLU A 440 23.82 6.61 -46.97
CA GLU A 440 24.23 8.01 -46.85
C GLU A 440 23.84 8.50 -45.46
N VAL A 441 24.74 9.22 -44.79
CA VAL A 441 24.56 9.67 -43.41
C VAL A 441 24.76 11.17 -43.31
N LYS A 442 23.95 11.82 -42.48
CA LYS A 442 24.07 13.22 -42.07
C LYS A 442 23.96 13.32 -40.56
N THR A 443 24.70 14.24 -39.97
CA THR A 443 24.66 14.51 -38.54
C THR A 443 24.35 15.96 -38.27
N GLU A 444 23.67 16.23 -37.16
CA GLU A 444 23.39 17.58 -36.68
C GLU A 444 23.68 17.63 -35.18
N LEU A 445 24.43 18.65 -34.74
CA LEU A 445 24.65 18.92 -33.32
C LEU A 445 23.85 20.14 -32.89
N ILE A 446 23.09 20.00 -31.81
CA ILE A 446 22.13 21.01 -31.33
C ILE A 446 22.49 21.42 -29.91
N HIS A 447 22.54 22.72 -29.66
CA HIS A 447 22.66 23.32 -28.33
C HIS A 447 21.59 24.40 -28.17
N MET A 448 21.09 24.60 -26.94
CA MET A 448 19.99 25.53 -26.67
C MET A 448 20.25 26.98 -27.13
N ASN A 449 21.49 27.43 -26.96
CA ASN A 449 21.89 28.83 -27.16
C ASN A 449 23.00 28.99 -28.23
N MET A 450 23.11 28.06 -29.18
CA MET A 450 24.07 28.18 -30.30
C MET A 450 23.39 27.83 -31.61
N THR A 451 23.85 28.46 -32.68
CA THR A 451 23.37 28.24 -34.05
C THR A 451 24.06 27.04 -34.70
N SER A 452 23.43 26.45 -35.72
CA SER A 452 24.01 25.33 -36.48
C SER A 452 25.35 25.70 -37.15
N ASN A 453 25.56 26.97 -37.48
CA ASN A 453 26.82 27.45 -38.07
C ASN A 453 27.97 27.43 -37.05
N GLU A 454 27.71 27.82 -35.79
CA GLU A 454 28.71 27.77 -34.72
C GLU A 454 29.13 26.34 -34.36
N LEU A 455 28.28 25.35 -34.67
CA LEU A 455 28.52 23.94 -34.36
C LEU A 455 28.95 23.09 -35.57
N LYS A 456 29.05 23.68 -36.77
CA LYS A 456 29.31 22.93 -38.01
C LYS A 456 30.61 22.13 -37.97
N ASP A 457 31.66 22.69 -37.38
CA ASP A 457 32.98 22.05 -37.26
C ASP A 457 33.12 21.24 -35.96
N SER A 458 32.07 21.21 -35.14
CA SER A 458 32.02 20.46 -33.87
C SER A 458 31.56 19.01 -34.05
N HIS A 459 31.21 18.60 -35.28
CA HIS A 459 30.84 17.23 -35.56
C HIS A 459 31.17 16.82 -37.00
N SER A 460 31.47 15.55 -37.23
CA SER A 460 31.65 15.00 -38.57
C SER A 460 31.26 13.53 -38.61
N ALA A 461 30.87 13.06 -39.79
CA ALA A 461 30.53 11.65 -40.03
C ALA A 461 31.17 11.19 -41.35
N ILE A 462 31.91 10.08 -41.29
CA ILE A 462 32.61 9.50 -42.44
C ILE A 462 32.34 8.00 -42.46
N ILE A 463 32.03 7.47 -43.63
CA ILE A 463 31.90 6.02 -43.84
C ILE A 463 33.20 5.52 -44.45
N ASN A 464 33.85 4.58 -43.78
CA ASN A 464 34.99 3.88 -44.33
C ASN A 464 34.51 2.68 -45.18
N ASN A 465 34.84 2.71 -46.47
CA ASN A 465 34.50 1.67 -47.44
C ASN A 465 35.73 0.88 -47.92
N GLN A 466 36.90 1.06 -47.30
CA GLN A 466 38.15 0.45 -47.76
C GLN A 466 38.36 -0.98 -47.25
N SER A 467 37.56 -1.43 -46.28
CA SER A 467 37.55 -2.79 -45.73
C SER A 467 36.33 -3.59 -46.19
N GLU A 468 36.39 -4.92 -46.11
CA GLU A 468 35.20 -5.79 -46.33
C GLU A 468 34.05 -5.46 -45.38
N VAL A 469 34.37 -4.94 -44.18
CA VAL A 469 33.40 -4.43 -43.21
C VAL A 469 33.28 -2.92 -43.38
N HIS A 470 32.10 -2.44 -43.78
CA HIS A 470 31.79 -1.02 -43.85
C HIS A 470 31.53 -0.46 -42.45
N THR A 471 32.20 0.63 -42.07
CA THR A 471 32.07 1.24 -40.74
C THR A 471 31.74 2.72 -40.84
N LEU A 472 30.70 3.16 -40.14
CA LEU A 472 30.41 4.58 -39.91
C LEU A 472 31.21 5.06 -38.71
N HIS A 473 31.94 6.17 -38.88
CA HIS A 473 32.62 6.88 -37.82
C HIS A 473 31.98 8.26 -37.64
N VAL A 474 31.62 8.60 -36.41
CA VAL A 474 31.05 9.90 -36.05
C VAL A 474 31.93 10.51 -34.96
N TRP A 475 32.48 11.69 -35.22
CA TRP A 475 33.27 12.46 -34.25
C TRP A 475 32.46 13.66 -33.78
N VAL A 476 32.48 13.92 -32.49
CA VAL A 476 31.88 15.12 -31.91
C VAL A 476 32.84 15.75 -30.90
N LYS A 477 32.93 17.08 -30.95
CA LYS A 477 33.75 17.91 -30.07
C LYS A 477 32.92 19.09 -29.60
N VAL A 478 32.60 19.16 -28.31
CA VAL A 478 31.78 20.27 -27.80
C VAL A 478 32.65 21.51 -27.52
N PRO A 479 32.21 22.72 -27.96
CA PRO A 479 33.02 23.93 -27.88
C PRO A 479 33.08 24.55 -26.47
N LYS A 480 32.03 24.36 -25.66
CA LYS A 480 31.90 24.86 -24.30
C LYS A 480 31.12 23.91 -23.40
N GLU A 481 31.16 24.16 -22.10
CA GLU A 481 30.30 23.48 -21.12
C GLU A 481 28.81 23.66 -21.45
N GLY A 482 28.04 22.59 -21.27
CA GLY A 482 26.61 22.58 -21.50
C GLY A 482 26.08 21.22 -21.98
N GLU A 483 24.89 21.29 -22.54
CA GLU A 483 24.09 20.12 -22.93
C GLU A 483 23.83 20.19 -24.44
N TYR A 484 24.05 19.08 -25.13
CA TYR A 484 23.96 18.99 -26.57
C TYR A 484 23.15 17.76 -26.99
N ALA A 485 22.52 17.85 -28.16
CA ALA A 485 21.88 16.71 -28.82
C ALA A 485 22.56 16.47 -30.17
N LEU A 486 23.21 15.32 -30.31
CA LEU A 486 23.68 14.80 -31.59
C LEU A 486 22.55 13.99 -32.23
N GLN A 487 22.15 14.37 -33.44
CA GLN A 487 21.19 13.63 -34.24
C GLN A 487 21.89 13.01 -35.44
N ILE A 488 21.69 11.71 -35.66
CA ILE A 488 22.20 10.97 -36.82
C ILE A 488 21.01 10.64 -37.71
N PHE A 489 21.11 11.05 -38.97
CA PHE A 489 20.13 10.77 -40.00
C PHE A 489 20.75 9.89 -41.08
N ALA A 490 19.98 8.94 -41.59
CA ALA A 490 20.45 8.06 -42.65
C ALA A 490 19.37 7.78 -43.69
N ARG A 491 19.82 7.33 -44.86
CA ARG A 491 19.00 6.70 -45.90
C ARG A 491 19.84 5.67 -46.65
N LEU A 492 19.18 4.76 -47.34
CA LEU A 492 19.89 3.86 -48.27
C LEU A 492 20.59 4.69 -49.35
N LYS A 493 21.82 4.31 -49.70
CA LYS A 493 22.58 4.95 -50.77
C LYS A 493 21.78 4.90 -52.07
N ASP A 494 21.84 5.98 -52.84
CA ASP A 494 21.13 6.17 -54.12
C ASP A 494 19.59 6.18 -54.02
N SER A 495 19.04 6.12 -52.79
CA SER A 495 17.60 6.26 -52.58
C SER A 495 17.14 7.71 -52.71
N LYS A 496 15.98 7.90 -53.35
CA LYS A 496 15.28 9.19 -53.39
C LYS A 496 14.54 9.52 -52.09
N ASN A 497 14.51 8.59 -51.13
CA ASN A 497 13.87 8.81 -49.84
C ASN A 497 14.55 9.95 -49.08
N LYS A 498 13.77 10.59 -48.20
CA LYS A 498 14.28 11.60 -47.28
C LYS A 498 15.20 10.94 -46.25
N PHE A 499 16.12 11.73 -45.70
CA PHE A 499 16.91 11.31 -44.54
C PHE A 499 15.98 11.13 -43.35
N GLU A 500 16.03 9.96 -42.72
CA GLU A 500 15.27 9.64 -41.52
C GLU A 500 16.16 9.77 -40.29
N ASN A 501 15.60 10.22 -39.17
CA ASN A 501 16.33 10.26 -37.90
C ASN A 501 16.44 8.83 -37.36
N VAL A 502 17.66 8.31 -37.29
CA VAL A 502 17.89 6.88 -37.02
C VAL A 502 18.61 6.61 -35.70
N CYS A 503 19.29 7.59 -35.13
CA CYS A 503 19.95 7.47 -33.82
C CYS A 503 20.19 8.88 -33.26
N ASN A 504 20.15 9.03 -31.94
CA ASN A 504 20.49 10.31 -31.30
C ASN A 504 21.35 10.05 -30.05
N TYR A 505 22.19 11.01 -29.68
CA TYR A 505 22.90 10.98 -28.39
C TYR A 505 22.73 12.31 -27.67
N TYR A 506 22.43 12.24 -26.39
CA TYR A 506 22.46 13.36 -25.48
C TYR A 506 23.87 13.45 -24.91
N LEU A 507 24.55 14.57 -25.17
CA LEU A 507 25.90 14.82 -24.70
C LEU A 507 25.85 15.86 -23.59
N THR A 508 26.49 15.59 -22.47
CA THR A 508 26.55 16.53 -21.35
C THR A 508 27.97 16.67 -20.83
N THR A 509 28.34 17.90 -20.49
CA THR A 509 29.58 18.18 -19.74
C THR A 509 29.37 18.12 -18.23
N ASP A 510 28.11 18.00 -17.78
CA ASP A 510 27.84 17.66 -16.39
C ASP A 510 28.21 16.19 -16.17
N PRO A 511 29.03 15.86 -15.15
CA PRO A 511 29.38 14.48 -14.87
C PRO A 511 28.12 13.63 -14.75
N PRO A 512 28.14 12.40 -15.27
CA PRO A 512 26.96 11.54 -15.29
C PRO A 512 26.47 11.40 -13.85
N ARG A 513 25.22 11.80 -13.64
CA ARG A 513 24.48 11.36 -12.45
C ARG A 513 24.30 9.87 -12.66
N GLU A 514 24.90 9.03 -11.83
CA GLU A 514 24.92 7.57 -12.01
C GLU A 514 23.52 7.06 -12.40
N ALA A 515 23.38 6.64 -13.67
CA ALA A 515 22.11 6.24 -14.23
C ALA A 515 21.62 4.97 -13.52
N GLY A 516 20.48 5.07 -12.83
CA GLY A 516 19.87 3.94 -12.14
C GLY A 516 20.24 3.77 -10.66
N VAL A 517 20.97 4.73 -10.08
CA VAL A 517 21.07 4.87 -8.62
C VAL A 517 20.18 6.04 -8.23
N GLU A 518 19.00 5.76 -7.65
CA GLU A 518 18.43 6.72 -6.69
C GLU A 518 19.57 7.06 -5.72
N MET A 519 19.96 8.33 -5.61
CA MET A 519 21.05 8.71 -4.70
C MET A 519 20.77 8.23 -3.26
N GLU A 520 21.26 7.04 -2.93
CA GLU A 520 21.91 6.73 -1.67
C GLU A 520 23.44 6.64 -1.89
N TYR A 521 24.07 7.67 -2.49
CA TYR A 521 25.53 7.73 -2.51
C TYR A 521 26.08 9.18 -2.47
N LYS A 522 26.71 9.54 -1.34
CA LYS A 522 27.88 10.44 -1.28
C LYS A 522 29.00 9.55 -0.72
N PRO A 523 30.21 9.59 -1.29
CA PRO A 523 31.27 8.65 -0.96
C PRO A 523 31.89 8.82 0.43
N PHE A 524 31.64 9.92 1.14
CA PHE A 524 32.14 10.11 2.51
C PHE A 524 31.10 10.80 3.41
N ASP A 525 31.00 10.33 4.65
CA ASP A 525 30.32 11.04 5.72
C ASP A 525 31.22 12.23 6.13
N THR A 526 30.65 13.42 6.29
CA THR A 526 31.36 14.48 7.02
C THR A 526 31.70 14.00 8.44
N PRO A 527 32.70 14.57 9.14
CA PRO A 527 33.01 14.19 10.52
C PRO A 527 31.78 14.25 11.45
N LEU A 528 30.85 15.18 11.17
CA LEU A 528 29.58 15.31 11.89
C LEU A 528 28.63 14.15 11.57
N GLU A 529 28.50 13.78 10.29
CA GLU A 529 27.64 12.67 9.83
C GLU A 529 28.17 11.32 10.33
N LYS A 530 29.50 11.12 10.38
CA LYS A 530 30.14 9.93 10.95
C LYS A 530 29.85 9.80 12.44
N LYS A 531 29.98 10.90 13.19
CA LYS A 531 29.67 10.96 14.63
C LYS A 531 28.18 10.70 14.90
N ALA A 532 27.29 11.26 14.07
CA ALA A 532 25.85 11.04 14.18
C ALA A 532 25.48 9.56 13.92
N ARG A 533 26.13 8.90 12.95
CA ARG A 533 25.93 7.47 12.69
C ARG A 533 26.48 6.57 13.80
N GLU A 534 27.68 6.85 14.28
CA GLU A 534 28.27 6.11 15.41
C GLU A 534 27.32 6.14 16.61
N ALA A 535 26.76 7.30 16.94
CA ALA A 535 25.79 7.46 18.02
C ALA A 535 24.54 6.57 17.87
N LEU A 536 24.00 6.37 16.65
CA LEU A 536 22.85 5.47 16.42
C LEU A 536 23.18 4.00 16.73
N THR A 537 24.41 3.58 16.43
CA THR A 537 24.83 2.17 16.60
C THR A 537 25.29 1.86 18.02
N THR A 538 25.87 2.84 18.72
CA THR A 538 26.37 2.66 20.09
C THR A 538 25.29 2.85 21.15
N ALA A 539 24.22 3.60 20.86
CA ALA A 539 23.17 3.85 21.83
C ALA A 539 22.39 2.57 22.20
N GLN A 540 22.32 2.30 23.51
CA GLN A 540 21.61 1.15 24.06
C GLN A 540 20.36 1.52 24.87
N LYS A 541 20.34 2.71 25.48
CA LYS A 541 19.23 3.21 26.28
C LYS A 541 18.27 4.06 25.43
N TYR A 542 17.02 4.16 25.86
CA TYR A 542 15.97 4.90 25.15
C TYR A 542 16.34 6.37 24.92
N ASP A 543 16.72 7.10 25.96
CA ASP A 543 17.02 8.53 25.86
C ASP A 543 18.21 8.83 24.94
N ASP A 544 19.28 8.03 25.04
CA ASP A 544 20.48 8.16 24.21
C ASP A 544 20.15 7.87 22.74
N LEU A 545 19.34 6.83 22.48
CA LEU A 545 18.94 6.44 21.14
C LEU A 545 17.97 7.45 20.53
N LYS A 546 17.04 7.99 21.32
CA LYS A 546 16.11 9.05 20.92
C LYS A 546 16.87 10.30 20.53
N GLN A 547 17.82 10.74 21.37
CA GLN A 547 18.65 11.90 21.06
C GLN A 547 19.53 11.67 19.83
N ALA A 548 20.05 10.45 19.64
CA ALA A 548 20.82 10.09 18.46
C ALA A 548 19.95 10.10 17.18
N VAL A 549 18.72 9.58 17.26
CA VAL A 549 17.72 9.61 16.17
C VAL A 549 17.33 11.05 15.83
N ASP A 550 16.99 11.88 16.82
CA ASP A 550 16.60 13.28 16.61
C ASP A 550 17.74 14.10 15.97
N LYS A 551 18.97 13.94 16.47
CA LYS A 551 20.16 14.59 15.88
C LYS A 551 20.43 14.11 14.46
N TYR A 552 20.19 12.82 14.19
CA TYR A 552 20.34 12.25 12.86
C TYR A 552 19.26 12.76 11.89
N GLU A 553 18.00 12.89 12.32
CA GLU A 553 16.90 13.48 11.54
C GLU A 553 17.13 14.97 11.24
N GLN A 554 17.60 15.73 12.23
CA GLN A 554 17.96 17.15 12.07
C GLN A 554 19.11 17.38 11.08
N SER A 555 19.99 16.39 10.92
CA SER A 555 21.08 16.44 9.93
C SER A 555 20.60 16.22 8.48
N GLY A 556 19.32 15.89 8.27
CA GLY A 556 18.72 15.70 6.94
C GLY A 556 19.20 14.43 6.22
N LEU A 557 19.88 13.53 6.93
CA LEU A 557 20.35 12.25 6.44
C LEU A 557 19.23 11.20 6.53
N TYR A 558 18.37 11.13 5.52
CA TYR A 558 17.38 10.05 5.45
C TYR A 558 17.94 8.86 4.68
N GLU A 559 18.06 7.75 5.42
CA GLU A 559 18.47 6.38 5.06
C GLU A 559 19.66 6.23 4.10
N ARG A 560 20.76 5.68 4.62
CA ARG A 560 21.96 5.40 3.81
C ARG A 560 22.52 4.00 3.94
N LYS A 561 22.09 3.23 4.95
CA LYS A 561 22.62 1.88 5.28
C LYS A 561 21.64 1.00 6.07
N GLY A 562 20.35 1.36 6.14
CA GLY A 562 19.38 0.65 7.00
C GLY A 562 19.64 0.73 8.51
N GLU A 563 20.72 1.39 8.96
CA GLU A 563 21.05 1.59 10.38
C GLU A 563 20.07 2.53 11.08
N TYR A 564 19.62 3.59 10.41
CA TYR A 564 18.54 4.46 10.91
C TYR A 564 17.23 3.67 11.08
N GLY A 565 16.85 2.85 10.08
CA GLY A 565 15.69 1.96 10.20
C GLY A 565 15.83 0.95 11.34
N LYS A 566 17.03 0.38 11.54
CA LYS A 566 17.34 -0.50 12.70
C LYS A 566 17.26 0.25 14.03
N ALA A 567 17.79 1.47 14.10
CA ALA A 567 17.74 2.34 15.27
C ALA A 567 16.30 2.73 15.62
N LYS A 568 15.48 3.07 14.62
CA LYS A 568 14.06 3.42 14.80
C LYS A 568 13.23 2.22 15.27
N ARG A 569 13.45 1.04 14.69
CA ARG A 569 12.83 -0.21 15.19
C ARG A 569 13.28 -0.54 16.61
N LYS A 570 14.55 -0.32 16.95
CA LYS A 570 15.06 -0.50 18.31
C LYS A 570 14.45 0.51 19.28
N LEU A 571 14.25 1.75 18.85
CA LEU A 571 13.61 2.81 19.64
C LEU A 571 12.14 2.46 19.93
N GLU A 572 11.39 2.06 18.92
CA GLU A 572 9.99 1.61 19.05
C GLU A 572 9.86 0.40 20.00
N TYR A 573 10.77 -0.57 19.90
CA TYR A 573 10.84 -1.68 20.85
C TYR A 573 11.08 -1.21 22.30
N LEU A 574 12.03 -0.30 22.50
CA LEU A 574 12.36 0.22 23.84
C LEU A 574 11.21 1.04 24.43
N GLU A 575 10.52 1.81 23.61
CA GLU A 575 9.32 2.57 24.00
C GLU A 575 8.22 1.65 24.50
N LEU A 576 7.85 0.63 23.71
CA LEU A 576 6.84 -0.35 24.09
C LEU A 576 7.24 -1.14 25.35
N ALA A 577 8.52 -1.47 25.50
CA ALA A 577 9.03 -2.13 26.70
C ALA A 577 8.94 -1.24 27.95
N GLN A 578 9.21 0.07 27.80
CA GLN A 578 9.10 1.04 28.89
C GLN A 578 7.64 1.30 29.26
N ASP A 579 6.76 1.48 28.28
CA ASP A 579 5.33 1.68 28.50
C ASP A 579 4.70 0.50 29.24
N LEU A 580 5.06 -0.73 28.88
CA LEU A 580 4.63 -1.93 29.61
C LEU A 580 5.12 -1.93 31.06
N LYS A 581 6.40 -1.60 31.31
CA LYS A 581 6.96 -1.53 32.66
C LYS A 581 6.30 -0.44 33.49
N ASP A 582 6.09 0.74 32.91
CA ASP A 582 5.46 1.86 33.57
C ASP A 582 3.99 1.55 33.89
N ALA A 583 3.25 0.90 32.98
CA ALA A 583 1.89 0.46 33.22
C ALA A 583 1.80 -0.60 34.34
N ILE A 584 2.72 -1.57 34.36
CA ILE A 584 2.84 -2.56 35.44
C ILE A 584 3.11 -1.86 36.79
N ASN A 585 4.04 -0.92 36.82
CA ASN A 585 4.42 -0.20 38.04
C ASN A 585 3.29 0.69 38.57
N ARG A 586 2.57 1.37 37.67
CA ARG A 586 1.47 2.29 38.03
C ARG A 586 0.17 1.57 38.39
N ARG A 587 0.06 0.26 38.07
CA ARG A 587 -1.11 -0.59 38.39
C ARG A 587 -2.44 0.05 38.00
N ASN A 588 -2.46 0.75 36.86
CA ASN A 588 -3.63 1.45 36.36
C ASN A 588 -4.24 0.66 35.21
N VAL A 589 -5.53 0.34 35.32
CA VAL A 589 -6.26 -0.52 34.37
C VAL A 589 -6.19 0.04 32.95
N ASP A 590 -6.46 1.33 32.76
CA ASP A 590 -6.46 1.96 31.43
C ASP A 590 -5.07 1.98 30.79
N LEU A 591 -4.03 2.28 31.58
CA LEU A 591 -2.64 2.26 31.11
C LEU A 591 -2.18 0.85 30.76
N LEU A 592 -2.57 -0.15 31.56
CA LEU A 592 -2.27 -1.56 31.31
C LEU A 592 -2.95 -2.05 30.03
N GLU A 593 -4.24 -1.80 29.85
CA GLU A 593 -4.97 -2.18 28.63
C GLU A 593 -4.35 -1.55 27.39
N LYS A 594 -4.05 -0.26 27.45
CA LYS A 594 -3.44 0.46 26.34
C LYS A 594 -2.05 -0.08 26.00
N ALA A 595 -1.17 -0.24 26.99
CA ALA A 595 0.19 -0.74 26.78
C ALA A 595 0.19 -2.19 26.26
N ILE A 596 -0.69 -3.05 26.79
CA ILE A 596 -0.85 -4.44 26.31
C ILE A 596 -1.33 -4.45 24.86
N GLN A 597 -2.36 -3.66 24.51
CA GLN A 597 -2.90 -3.59 23.16
C GLN A 597 -1.85 -3.11 22.16
N GLN A 598 -1.10 -2.06 22.50
CA GLN A 598 -0.03 -1.52 21.66
C GLN A 598 1.09 -2.56 21.46
N ALA A 599 1.48 -3.28 22.51
CA ALA A 599 2.50 -4.32 22.41
C ALA A 599 2.04 -5.58 21.65
N ASP A 600 0.80 -6.04 21.86
CA ASP A 600 0.22 -7.21 21.17
C ASP A 600 0.03 -6.97 19.67
N SER A 601 -0.29 -5.74 19.28
CA SER A 601 -0.41 -5.34 17.86
C SER A 601 0.92 -4.96 17.20
N SER A 602 2.02 -4.94 17.96
CA SER A 602 3.34 -4.57 17.47
C SER A 602 4.06 -5.75 16.80
N PRO A 603 5.01 -5.47 15.88
CA PRO A 603 5.89 -6.50 15.31
C PRO A 603 6.85 -7.14 16.34
N PHE A 604 6.86 -6.65 17.59
CA PHE A 604 7.74 -7.12 18.67
C PHE A 604 7.03 -8.01 19.69
N GLN A 605 5.75 -8.37 19.46
CA GLN A 605 4.95 -9.18 20.39
C GLN A 605 5.72 -10.40 20.95
N GLN A 606 6.36 -11.19 20.07
CA GLN A 606 7.12 -12.37 20.50
C GLN A 606 8.29 -12.02 21.43
N LYS A 607 9.00 -10.91 21.17
CA LYS A 607 10.12 -10.46 22.02
C LYS A 607 9.64 -9.88 23.34
N LEU A 608 8.46 -9.26 23.36
CA LEU A 608 7.85 -8.65 24.55
C LEU A 608 6.95 -9.63 25.32
N MET A 609 6.80 -10.88 24.88
CA MET A 609 5.83 -11.84 25.40
C MET A 609 5.87 -11.99 26.92
N ASN A 610 7.06 -11.99 27.53
CA ASN A 610 7.20 -12.06 28.99
C ASN A 610 6.64 -10.82 29.70
N LEU A 611 6.90 -9.61 29.19
CA LEU A 611 6.37 -8.37 29.76
C LEU A 611 4.87 -8.26 29.52
N ILE A 612 4.38 -8.67 28.34
CA ILE A 612 2.95 -8.71 28.02
C ILE A 612 2.23 -9.65 28.98
N ARG A 613 2.79 -10.83 29.25
CA ARG A 613 2.24 -11.78 30.24
C ARG A 613 2.17 -11.15 31.64
N GLN A 614 3.25 -10.53 32.11
CA GLN A 614 3.26 -9.83 33.41
C GLN A 614 2.23 -8.70 33.47
N ALA A 615 2.07 -7.92 32.39
CA ALA A 615 1.08 -6.85 32.32
C ALA A 615 -0.36 -7.40 32.34
N LYS A 616 -0.66 -8.48 31.60
CA LYS A 616 -1.97 -9.15 31.62
C LYS A 616 -2.31 -9.71 33.00
N GLU A 617 -1.34 -10.37 33.62
CA GLU A 617 -1.45 -10.88 34.99
C GLU A 617 -1.72 -9.76 36.02
N MET A 618 -1.07 -8.60 35.86
CA MET A 618 -1.29 -7.42 36.70
C MET A 618 -2.66 -6.78 36.44
N LEU A 619 -3.10 -6.74 35.18
CA LEU A 619 -4.41 -6.22 34.79
C LEU A 619 -5.55 -7.05 35.39
N GLU A 620 -5.46 -8.38 35.29
CA GLU A 620 -6.43 -9.30 35.88
C GLU A 620 -6.49 -9.16 37.40
N SER A 621 -5.33 -9.10 38.06
CA SER A 621 -5.27 -8.90 39.51
C SER A 621 -5.89 -7.56 39.91
N THR A 622 -5.52 -6.47 39.23
CA THR A 622 -6.04 -5.12 39.50
C THR A 622 -7.57 -5.05 39.31
N ARG A 623 -8.10 -5.67 38.24
CA ARG A 623 -9.56 -5.75 38.01
C ARG A 623 -10.26 -6.54 39.10
N LEU A 624 -9.66 -7.64 39.56
CA LEU A 624 -10.20 -8.46 40.64
C LEU A 624 -10.23 -7.70 41.97
N LEU A 625 -9.17 -6.96 42.30
CA LEU A 625 -9.12 -6.09 43.48
C LEU A 625 -10.20 -5.00 43.43
N ASN A 626 -10.35 -4.33 42.28
CA ASN A 626 -11.38 -3.32 42.08
C ASN A 626 -12.79 -3.90 42.22
N LYS A 627 -13.01 -5.11 41.71
CA LYS A 627 -14.28 -5.83 41.84
C LYS A 627 -14.61 -6.09 43.31
N PHE A 628 -13.71 -6.69 44.08
CA PHE A 628 -13.98 -7.00 45.48
C PHE A 628 -14.11 -5.74 46.34
N ALA A 629 -13.36 -4.68 46.04
CA ALA A 629 -13.56 -3.38 46.68
C ALA A 629 -14.96 -2.83 46.38
N HIS A 630 -15.42 -2.92 45.13
CA HIS A 630 -16.77 -2.50 44.74
C HIS A 630 -17.85 -3.33 45.45
N ASP A 631 -17.71 -4.66 45.52
CA ASP A 631 -18.65 -5.55 46.22
C ASP A 631 -18.80 -5.16 47.70
N VAL A 632 -17.70 -4.78 48.37
CA VAL A 632 -17.76 -4.24 49.74
C VAL A 632 -18.49 -2.89 49.77
N LEU A 633 -18.19 -1.99 48.83
CA LEU A 633 -18.75 -0.63 48.82
C LEU A 633 -20.26 -0.57 48.51
N GLU A 634 -20.77 -1.49 47.71
CA GLU A 634 -22.19 -1.61 47.35
C GLU A 634 -23.01 -2.44 48.35
N MET A 635 -22.38 -2.89 49.44
CA MET A 635 -23.07 -3.66 50.47
C MET A 635 -24.25 -2.87 51.04
N LYS A 636 -25.42 -3.53 51.11
CA LYS A 636 -26.65 -2.92 51.63
C LYS A 636 -26.44 -2.45 53.08
N GLN A 637 -26.91 -1.24 53.40
CA GLN A 637 -26.79 -0.66 54.74
C GLN A 637 -27.39 -1.55 55.85
N ALA A 638 -28.48 -2.27 55.56
CA ALA A 638 -29.09 -3.21 56.49
C ALA A 638 -28.15 -4.37 56.87
N THR A 639 -27.38 -4.86 55.90
CA THR A 639 -26.39 -5.94 56.08
C THR A 639 -25.19 -5.49 56.93
N LEU A 640 -24.76 -4.24 56.78
CA LEU A 640 -23.74 -3.64 57.65
C LEU A 640 -24.28 -3.38 59.07
N ALA A 641 -25.53 -2.95 59.20
CA ALA A 641 -26.17 -2.73 60.50
C ALA A 641 -26.33 -4.04 61.29
N GLU A 642 -26.62 -5.14 60.62
CA GLU A 642 -26.67 -6.49 61.21
C GLU A 642 -25.32 -6.88 61.81
N LEU A 643 -24.23 -6.74 61.03
CA LEU A 643 -22.87 -7.04 61.47
C LEU A 643 -22.46 -6.24 62.72
N LEU A 644 -22.90 -4.98 62.81
CA LEU A 644 -22.63 -4.09 63.93
C LEU A 644 -23.54 -4.31 65.15
N SER A 645 -24.58 -5.12 65.02
CA SER A 645 -25.55 -5.40 66.09
C SER A 645 -25.10 -6.54 67.02
N TYR A 646 -24.13 -7.36 66.59
CA TYR A 646 -23.65 -8.50 67.37
C TYR A 646 -22.98 -8.06 68.68
N LYS A 647 -23.50 -8.59 69.79
CA LYS A 647 -22.91 -8.43 71.13
C LYS A 647 -21.70 -9.35 71.31
N ASN A 648 -21.83 -10.60 70.86
CA ASN A 648 -20.79 -11.63 70.89
C ASN A 648 -20.74 -12.29 69.50
N PRO A 649 -19.87 -11.83 68.56
CA PRO A 649 -19.79 -12.42 67.23
C PRO A 649 -19.13 -13.81 67.29
N LEU A 650 -19.39 -14.64 66.28
CA LEU A 650 -18.62 -15.87 66.09
C LEU A 650 -17.12 -15.53 65.89
N PRO A 651 -16.19 -16.36 66.38
CA PRO A 651 -14.75 -16.13 66.22
C PRO A 651 -14.35 -15.84 64.77
N ILE A 652 -14.88 -16.62 63.83
CA ILE A 652 -14.65 -16.44 62.38
C ILE A 652 -15.07 -15.07 61.85
N ILE A 653 -16.13 -14.46 62.40
CA ILE A 653 -16.58 -13.12 62.02
C ILE A 653 -15.61 -12.06 62.53
N ASN A 654 -15.15 -12.21 63.78
CA ASN A 654 -14.17 -11.31 64.36
C ASN A 654 -12.83 -11.38 63.61
N ASP A 655 -12.34 -12.59 63.34
CA ASP A 655 -11.06 -12.85 62.69
C ASP A 655 -10.95 -12.19 61.31
N VAL A 656 -12.00 -12.30 60.49
CA VAL A 656 -12.04 -11.66 59.16
C VAL A 656 -12.00 -10.12 59.26
N LEU A 657 -12.73 -9.54 60.20
CA LEU A 657 -12.75 -8.09 60.39
C LEU A 657 -11.43 -7.58 60.99
N VAL A 658 -10.82 -8.33 61.91
CA VAL A 658 -9.49 -8.03 62.45
C VAL A 658 -8.45 -8.02 61.33
N ALA A 659 -8.44 -9.05 60.47
CA ALA A 659 -7.54 -9.11 59.33
C ALA A 659 -7.78 -7.96 58.33
N THR A 660 -9.05 -7.62 58.07
CA THR A 660 -9.43 -6.49 57.20
C THR A 660 -8.93 -5.16 57.75
N LEU A 661 -9.15 -4.89 59.05
CA LEU A 661 -8.72 -3.64 59.69
C LEU A 661 -7.20 -3.56 59.83
N CYS A 662 -6.54 -4.69 60.08
CA CYS A 662 -5.07 -4.78 60.06
C CYS A 662 -4.53 -4.36 58.69
N LEU A 663 -5.11 -4.84 57.59
CA LEU A 663 -4.71 -4.41 56.23
C LEU A 663 -4.97 -2.92 55.97
N LEU A 664 -5.94 -2.31 56.66
CA LEU A 664 -6.24 -0.88 56.59
C LEU A 664 -5.33 -0.02 57.49
N GLY A 665 -4.40 -0.60 58.23
CA GLY A 665 -3.40 0.11 59.05
C GLY A 665 -3.69 0.16 60.55
N GLU A 666 -4.66 -0.61 61.04
CA GLU A 666 -4.94 -0.70 62.48
C GLU A 666 -4.00 -1.65 63.20
N SER A 667 -3.70 -1.35 64.47
CA SER A 667 -2.79 -2.12 65.32
C SER A 667 -3.38 -3.48 65.71
N LEU A 668 -2.73 -4.58 65.31
CA LEU A 668 -3.23 -5.94 65.56
C LEU A 668 -3.41 -6.27 67.06
N PRO A 669 -2.48 -5.91 67.98
CA PRO A 669 -2.66 -6.14 69.42
C PRO A 669 -3.91 -5.43 69.98
N GLU A 670 -4.21 -4.22 69.50
CA GLU A 670 -5.38 -3.45 69.93
C GLU A 670 -6.69 -4.08 69.43
N LEU A 671 -6.69 -4.56 68.19
CA LEU A 671 -7.84 -5.25 67.60
C LEU A 671 -8.15 -6.60 68.28
N LYS A 672 -7.13 -7.38 68.64
CA LYS A 672 -7.31 -8.69 69.29
C LYS A 672 -7.75 -8.59 70.75
N SER A 673 -7.55 -7.44 71.40
CA SER A 673 -7.84 -7.26 72.83
C SER A 673 -9.33 -7.20 73.16
N SER A 674 -10.19 -6.73 72.25
CA SER A 674 -11.63 -6.60 72.49
C SER A 674 -12.43 -6.44 71.20
N TRP A 675 -13.55 -7.17 71.09
CA TRP A 675 -14.52 -7.00 70.01
C TRP A 675 -15.07 -5.57 69.94
N GLU A 676 -15.21 -4.88 71.07
CA GLU A 676 -15.72 -3.51 71.08
C GLU A 676 -14.78 -2.53 70.35
N ASN A 677 -13.48 -2.81 70.29
CA ASN A 677 -12.53 -2.01 69.51
C ASN A 677 -12.78 -2.16 67.99
N VAL A 678 -12.92 -3.41 67.52
CA VAL A 678 -13.26 -3.74 66.13
C VAL A 678 -14.59 -3.09 65.74
N ARG A 679 -15.60 -3.22 66.61
CA ARG A 679 -16.93 -2.65 66.42
C ARG A 679 -16.93 -1.13 66.39
N TRP A 680 -16.12 -0.48 67.22
CA TRP A 680 -15.98 0.97 67.26
C TRP A 680 -15.39 1.53 65.96
N ILE A 681 -14.32 0.91 65.45
CA ILE A 681 -13.69 1.30 64.18
C ILE A 681 -14.67 1.12 63.01
N MET A 682 -15.41 0.01 62.99
CA MET A 682 -16.43 -0.26 61.96
C MET A 682 -17.60 0.76 61.99
N LYS A 683 -17.85 1.43 63.12
CA LYS A 683 -18.90 2.48 63.26
C LYS A 683 -18.43 3.88 62.88
N MET A 684 -17.13 4.09 62.66
CA MET A 684 -16.61 5.42 62.33
C MET A 684 -17.20 5.98 61.04
N GLN A 685 -17.40 7.30 61.02
CA GLN A 685 -17.92 8.05 59.88
C GLN A 685 -16.87 9.00 59.29
N GLY A 686 -17.17 9.59 58.14
CA GLY A 686 -16.29 10.56 57.51
C GLY A 686 -14.99 9.94 57.00
N LYS A 687 -13.84 10.59 57.26
CA LYS A 687 -12.52 10.16 56.75
C LYS A 687 -12.04 8.81 57.31
N ASN A 688 -12.46 8.46 58.53
CA ASN A 688 -12.03 7.24 59.20
C ASN A 688 -12.98 6.05 58.97
N SER A 689 -14.07 6.25 58.23
CA SER A 689 -14.98 5.16 57.87
C SER A 689 -14.26 4.09 57.07
N VAL A 690 -14.46 2.83 57.44
CA VAL A 690 -13.91 1.66 56.74
C VAL A 690 -14.25 1.68 55.25
N MET A 691 -15.48 2.04 54.89
CA MET A 691 -15.90 2.13 53.48
C MET A 691 -15.10 3.18 52.71
N ARG A 692 -14.84 4.34 53.32
CA ARG A 692 -14.03 5.38 52.67
C ARG A 692 -12.55 4.98 52.58
N ARG A 693 -12.04 4.27 53.58
CA ARG A 693 -10.67 3.73 53.59
C ARG A 693 -10.49 2.66 52.52
N ILE A 694 -11.47 1.78 52.33
CA ILE A 694 -11.49 0.77 51.24
C ILE A 694 -11.61 1.45 49.87
N ARG A 695 -12.45 2.47 49.73
CA ARG A 695 -12.59 3.24 48.47
C ARG A 695 -11.28 3.91 48.04
N ASN A 696 -10.51 4.42 48.99
CA ASN A 696 -9.25 5.11 48.73
C ASN A 696 -8.02 4.22 49.01
N PHE A 697 -8.23 2.91 49.05
CA PHE A 697 -7.19 1.97 49.46
C PHE A 697 -6.11 1.84 48.39
N ASP A 698 -4.85 1.91 48.83
CA ASP A 698 -3.70 1.63 47.99
C ASP A 698 -2.89 0.48 48.61
N ILE A 699 -2.71 -0.59 47.84
CA ILE A 699 -1.96 -1.79 48.26
C ILE A 699 -0.47 -1.50 48.57
N ILE A 700 0.06 -0.39 48.06
CA ILE A 700 1.43 0.06 48.37
C ILE A 700 1.56 0.37 49.87
N SER A 701 0.49 0.83 50.52
CA SER A 701 0.47 1.17 51.95
C SER A 701 0.58 -0.03 52.90
N VAL A 702 0.28 -1.24 52.42
CA VAL A 702 0.34 -2.47 53.23
C VAL A 702 1.80 -2.86 53.47
N THR A 703 2.22 -3.03 54.73
CA THR A 703 3.57 -3.51 55.05
C THR A 703 3.67 -5.04 54.96
N THR A 704 4.88 -5.59 54.95
CA THR A 704 5.08 -7.05 54.99
C THR A 704 4.52 -7.68 56.25
N GLU A 705 4.64 -6.98 57.38
CA GLU A 705 4.10 -7.38 58.68
C GLU A 705 2.58 -7.46 58.64
N MET A 706 1.89 -6.38 58.22
CA MET A 706 0.42 -6.37 58.08
C MET A 706 -0.08 -7.50 57.17
N CYS A 707 0.63 -7.77 56.07
CA CYS A 707 0.26 -8.84 55.14
C CYS A 707 0.42 -10.24 55.76
N ASN A 708 1.49 -10.47 56.52
CA ASN A 708 1.71 -11.75 57.19
C ASN A 708 0.71 -11.95 58.33
N ASP A 709 0.49 -10.92 59.15
CA ASP A 709 -0.48 -10.93 60.24
C ASP A 709 -1.91 -11.23 59.75
N ALA A 710 -2.34 -10.55 58.68
CA ALA A 710 -3.64 -10.81 58.07
C ALA A 710 -3.70 -12.22 57.46
N ASN A 711 -2.61 -12.69 56.84
CA ASN A 711 -2.55 -14.03 56.26
C ASN A 711 -2.63 -15.13 57.33
N ASP A 712 -1.97 -14.98 58.47
CA ASP A 712 -1.93 -15.98 59.53
C ASP A 712 -3.33 -16.22 60.13
N ILE A 713 -4.16 -15.18 60.10
CA ILE A 713 -5.58 -15.25 60.48
C ILE A 713 -6.39 -15.87 59.33
N LEU A 714 -6.30 -15.31 58.12
CA LEU A 714 -7.19 -15.69 57.00
C LEU A 714 -6.91 -17.09 56.45
N SER A 715 -5.67 -17.57 56.49
CA SER A 715 -5.27 -18.90 55.98
C SER A 715 -5.83 -20.07 56.79
N GLN A 716 -6.33 -19.80 58.00
CA GLN A 716 -6.99 -20.80 58.85
C GLN A 716 -8.49 -20.93 58.56
N LEU A 717 -9.03 -20.08 57.67
CA LEU A 717 -10.45 -19.97 57.39
C LEU A 717 -10.78 -20.45 55.98
N ASP A 718 -11.91 -21.14 55.86
CA ASP A 718 -12.49 -21.59 54.59
C ASP A 718 -13.57 -20.61 54.08
N GLU A 719 -13.56 -20.32 52.78
CA GLU A 719 -14.45 -19.31 52.16
C GLU A 719 -15.93 -19.68 52.30
N GLU A 720 -16.28 -20.96 52.13
CA GLU A 720 -17.67 -21.44 52.20
C GLU A 720 -18.23 -21.31 53.62
N THR A 721 -17.39 -21.62 54.61
CA THR A 721 -17.71 -21.48 56.04
C THR A 721 -17.91 -20.01 56.43
N VAL A 722 -17.05 -19.10 55.94
CA VAL A 722 -17.19 -17.66 56.20
C VAL A 722 -18.47 -17.10 55.57
N LEU A 723 -18.78 -17.46 54.33
CA LEU A 723 -19.99 -17.01 53.63
C LEU A 723 -21.27 -17.50 54.30
N THR A 724 -21.25 -18.73 54.81
CA THR A 724 -22.37 -19.32 55.56
C THR A 724 -22.58 -18.63 56.90
N ALA A 725 -21.49 -18.25 57.58
CA ALA A 725 -21.56 -17.52 58.84
C ALA A 725 -22.09 -16.09 58.69
N SER A 726 -21.69 -15.38 57.62
CA SER A 726 -22.26 -14.08 57.25
C SER A 726 -21.87 -13.68 55.83
N ALA A 727 -22.86 -13.42 54.98
CA ALA A 727 -22.63 -12.91 53.63
C ALA A 727 -21.87 -11.57 53.61
N ALA A 728 -22.10 -10.72 54.63
CA ALA A 728 -21.38 -9.46 54.80
C ALA A 728 -19.88 -9.71 55.01
N VAL A 729 -19.56 -10.61 55.94
CA VAL A 729 -18.19 -10.96 56.31
C VAL A 729 -17.48 -11.69 55.18
N GLY A 730 -18.17 -12.57 54.46
CA GLY A 730 -17.62 -13.22 53.26
C GLY A 730 -17.18 -12.23 52.18
N THR A 731 -17.85 -11.09 52.07
CA THR A 731 -17.45 -10.02 51.14
C THR A 731 -16.15 -9.34 51.60
N PHE A 732 -16.00 -9.06 52.89
CA PHE A 732 -14.75 -8.56 53.48
C PHE A 732 -13.61 -9.59 53.40
N TYR A 733 -13.91 -10.88 53.61
CA TYR A 733 -12.95 -11.97 53.50
C TYR A 733 -12.35 -12.07 52.09
N ARG A 734 -13.19 -12.03 51.05
CA ARG A 734 -12.73 -12.03 49.66
C ARG A 734 -11.83 -10.84 49.35
N TRP A 735 -12.23 -9.64 49.80
CA TRP A 735 -11.41 -8.44 49.66
C TRP A 735 -10.06 -8.60 50.37
N ALA A 736 -10.05 -8.97 51.65
CA ALA A 736 -8.82 -9.12 52.43
C ALA A 736 -7.87 -10.20 51.87
N CYS A 737 -8.41 -11.36 51.49
CA CYS A 737 -7.63 -12.44 50.85
C CYS A 737 -7.03 -12.00 49.52
N SER A 738 -7.76 -11.20 48.73
CA SER A 738 -7.26 -10.70 47.45
C SER A 738 -6.08 -9.73 47.63
N ILE A 739 -6.12 -8.87 48.65
CA ILE A 739 -5.01 -7.98 49.01
C ILE A 739 -3.78 -8.77 49.48
N VAL A 740 -3.97 -9.75 50.37
CA VAL A 740 -2.88 -10.63 50.85
C VAL A 740 -2.23 -11.37 49.70
N LYS A 741 -3.03 -11.97 48.81
CA LYS A 741 -2.55 -12.72 47.65
C LYS A 741 -1.70 -11.86 46.72
N GLU A 742 -2.17 -10.67 46.38
CA GLU A 742 -1.44 -9.75 45.50
C GLU A 742 -0.17 -9.19 46.16
N LYS A 743 -0.21 -8.92 47.46
CA LYS A 743 0.93 -8.41 48.20
C LYS A 743 2.03 -9.46 48.34
N LYS A 744 1.69 -10.72 48.62
CA LYS A 744 2.63 -11.86 48.61
C LYS A 744 3.26 -12.07 47.24
N ARG A 745 2.46 -12.00 46.17
CA ARG A 745 2.96 -12.09 44.79
C ARG A 745 3.99 -11.00 44.47
N SER A 746 3.73 -9.77 44.92
CA SER A 746 4.66 -8.64 44.76
C SER A 746 5.98 -8.86 45.54
N MET A 747 5.93 -9.50 46.71
CA MET A 747 7.14 -9.85 47.50
C MET A 747 7.98 -10.93 46.83
N GLU A 748 7.34 -11.98 46.32
CA GLU A 748 8.01 -13.07 45.60
C GLU A 748 8.69 -12.59 44.32
N ALA A 749 8.07 -11.66 43.59
CA ALA A 749 8.66 -11.02 42.42
C ALA A 749 9.93 -10.22 42.77
N ASN A 750 9.89 -9.41 43.84
CA ASN A 750 11.04 -8.62 44.31
C ASN A 750 12.24 -9.48 44.78
N ILE A 751 11.99 -10.71 45.26
CA ILE A 751 13.04 -11.65 45.65
C ILE A 751 13.71 -12.28 44.42
N ARG A 752 12.94 -12.55 43.36
CA ARG A 752 13.45 -13.09 42.09
C ARG A 752 14.30 -12.09 41.33
N ASP A 753 13.99 -10.79 41.41
CA ASP A 753 14.77 -9.72 40.73
C ASP A 753 16.08 -9.33 41.46
N ARG A 754 16.30 -9.80 42.70
CA ARG A 754 17.52 -9.57 43.49
C ARG A 754 18.54 -10.73 43.43
N LYS A 755 18.18 -11.85 42.81
CA LYS A 755 19.07 -12.98 42.50
C LYS A 755 19.44 -12.93 41.03
#